data_AF-A0A928BQC3-F1
#
_entry.id   AF-A0A928BQC3-F1
#
_cell.length_a   1.000
_cell.length_b   1.000
_cell.length_c   1.000
_cell.angle_alpha   90.00
_cell.angle_beta   90.00
_cell.angle_gamma   90.00
#
_symmetry.space_group_name_H-M   'P 1'
#
loop_
_entity.id
_entity.type
_entity.pdbx_description
1 polymer ?
#
loop_
_entity_poly.entity_id
_entity_poly.type
_entity_poly.pdbx_seq_one_letter_code
_entity_poly.pdbx_strand_id
1 'polypeptide(L)'
;MKKTLTTLMLLICGIVLSWADGPFRTARYDGFKVLSPKAGSILMIGNSITDMHIWQEVFRDANGNYLPICNRGNSGSYSTEQSENIESYIANGPSKVFLMIGTNDIATSGGLNFTPEQVLSYVKSMVTRIHRRSPSTHIYLYPILNNNTGNRVRATWLHYNEILKDYINTSNDALLTFVDIYDALQNLANGGAWSNDNLHPNAAAYKIWCHAILPYLGENVTSVYDDVNGDLTTVQRQDGLISMHGGRATMFSVMPISNDDIMIFGDAEIKTAEWWELLGNPNVKNRGTGWNNSGDIATTSKEVDATWAATGAGKSGCPRAIFVYTGTSDVTGSTAMATVQSNYTALINKLKAKAPTAKIYVMAIHPRYNNASLNTGRITTFNNWLNNTLAAGDANVKFVDTYTPLLNGDNADGNYVNSNQYLLGKGSVVFANAMAAAYNADFDTNQLVPVSVETGNTNYAMSTRRNTIGTAITAGRDIVAGTKVGDYTEASVSAFRAAEDAAFSVLAQQTITDAEVTNAVNALKAGLEVIAPTSANTAGKYFRLYTPNRGSRYLTNNGSGTTMSGLPLTTFDSQVWQLEGRNDGSFDIKSVYDDSYMAMTSPISTTKAKPANGWSFVESNAPGLFIIKSGTNQLNQQNNTPYNILNWGGGSNLSDDGCKYKIEEVDASDFDRLQVQDGQLYTIAGYVARNGGTTNYVYYDGTTRSMSTTPPTDSDGGWKAVKVDGGWKFESAKAEGRYLTYEGVDATGAVYTIEPGVAAGCLSMRINGVWSASSENGDMGGKYKASNNTVQSDQYNWSTDWKITVYDVIETGAKRITEAEAHAQPIYHLSGVRVNKVEKGNIYIQGGNKIVAK
;
A
#
# COMPACT_ATOMS: atom_id res chain seq x y z
N MET A 1 -37.29 1.47 -0.23
CA MET A 1 -36.55 1.12 1.00
C MET A 1 -35.65 -0.11 0.88
N LYS A 2 -36.00 -1.17 0.13
CA LYS A 2 -35.13 -2.35 -0.04
C LYS A 2 -33.88 -2.15 -0.91
N LYS A 3 -33.88 -1.20 -1.85
CA LYS A 3 -32.72 -0.91 -2.73
C LYS A 3 -31.69 0.05 -2.11
N THR A 4 -32.06 0.83 -1.10
CA THR A 4 -31.17 1.77 -0.40
C THR A 4 -30.37 1.12 0.74
N LEU A 5 -30.86 0.02 1.32
CA LEU A 5 -30.10 -0.75 2.33
C LEU A 5 -28.97 -1.57 1.71
N THR A 6 -29.13 -2.09 0.48
CA THR A 6 -28.11 -2.93 -0.18
C THR A 6 -26.86 -2.11 -0.58
N THR A 7 -27.05 -0.86 -0.99
CA THR A 7 -25.95 0.05 -1.36
C THR A 7 -25.18 0.56 -0.14
N LEU A 8 -25.86 0.76 1.00
CA LEU A 8 -25.21 1.13 2.26
C LEU A 8 -24.39 -0.04 2.84
N MET A 9 -24.86 -1.28 2.67
CA MET A 9 -24.14 -2.48 3.10
C MET A 9 -22.88 -2.77 2.26
N LEU A 10 -22.93 -2.50 0.95
CA LEU A 10 -21.75 -2.58 0.06
C LEU A 10 -20.72 -1.46 0.32
N LEU A 11 -21.17 -0.23 0.64
CA LEU A 11 -20.26 0.86 1.03
C LEU A 11 -19.57 0.58 2.38
N ILE A 12 -20.29 -0.01 3.34
CA ILE A 12 -19.72 -0.41 4.63
C ILE A 12 -18.73 -1.57 4.43
N CYS A 13 -19.00 -2.55 3.56
CA CYS A 13 -18.03 -3.59 3.24
C CYS A 13 -16.75 -3.06 2.57
N GLY A 14 -16.84 -2.03 1.72
CA GLY A 14 -15.67 -1.40 1.09
C GLY A 14 -14.81 -0.58 2.04
N ILE A 15 -15.42 0.07 3.05
CA ILE A 15 -14.72 0.92 4.03
C ILE A 15 -14.15 0.10 5.19
N VAL A 16 -14.78 -1.03 5.57
CA VAL A 16 -14.28 -1.90 6.65
C VAL A 16 -13.04 -2.70 6.23
N LEU A 17 -12.87 -3.02 4.94
CA LEU A 17 -11.71 -3.77 4.45
C LEU A 17 -10.39 -2.99 4.56
N SER A 18 -10.39 -1.66 4.39
CA SER A 18 -9.14 -0.88 4.52
C SER A 18 -8.69 -0.67 5.97
N TRP A 19 -9.58 -0.91 6.96
CA TRP A 19 -9.28 -0.75 8.38
C TRP A 19 -8.97 -2.08 9.09
N ALA A 20 -9.42 -3.21 8.54
CA ALA A 20 -9.20 -4.54 9.09
C ALA A 20 -7.74 -5.03 8.96
N ASP A 21 -7.06 -4.67 7.88
CA ASP A 21 -5.71 -5.18 7.59
C ASP A 21 -4.68 -4.74 8.64
N GLY A 22 -4.78 -3.52 9.19
CA GLY A 22 -3.81 -2.99 10.16
C GLY A 22 -3.69 -3.85 11.43
N PRO A 23 -4.80 -4.09 12.14
CA PRO A 23 -4.84 -5.00 13.28
C PRO A 23 -4.36 -6.43 12.99
N PHE A 24 -4.83 -7.03 11.89
CA PHE A 24 -4.38 -8.37 11.46
C PHE A 24 -2.87 -8.40 11.23
N ARG A 25 -2.38 -7.43 10.46
CA ARG A 25 -0.98 -7.30 10.08
C ARG A 25 -0.07 -7.16 11.29
N THR A 26 -0.52 -6.39 12.26
CA THR A 26 0.19 -6.18 13.54
C THR A 26 0.28 -7.49 14.33
N ALA A 27 -0.84 -8.21 14.47
CA ALA A 27 -0.88 -9.49 15.18
C ALA A 27 -0.01 -10.56 14.49
N ARG A 28 0.00 -10.61 13.16
CA ARG A 28 0.81 -11.57 12.40
C ARG A 28 2.31 -11.29 12.49
N TYR A 29 2.74 -10.02 12.39
CA TYR A 29 4.15 -9.68 12.63
C TYR A 29 4.56 -9.97 14.07
N ASP A 30 3.67 -9.75 15.04
CA ASP A 30 3.89 -10.15 16.42
C ASP A 30 4.05 -11.68 16.56
N GLY A 31 3.21 -12.44 15.85
CA GLY A 31 3.28 -13.89 15.72
C GLY A 31 4.61 -14.39 15.17
N PHE A 32 5.22 -13.71 14.21
CA PHE A 32 6.53 -14.10 13.68
C PHE A 32 7.65 -14.00 14.72
N LYS A 33 7.52 -13.11 15.73
CA LYS A 33 8.59 -12.89 16.72
C LYS A 33 8.83 -14.08 17.65
N VAL A 34 7.81 -14.91 17.89
CA VAL A 34 7.95 -16.12 18.71
C VAL A 34 8.52 -17.31 17.93
N LEU A 35 8.61 -17.18 16.61
CA LEU A 35 9.11 -18.21 15.70
C LEU A 35 10.55 -17.90 15.32
N SER A 36 11.36 -18.95 15.24
CA SER A 36 12.74 -18.86 14.80
C SER A 36 12.93 -19.91 13.70
N PRO A 37 12.73 -19.52 12.41
CA PRO A 37 12.95 -20.42 11.29
C PRO A 37 14.28 -21.16 11.43
N LYS A 38 14.30 -22.46 11.16
CA LYS A 38 15.51 -23.25 11.31
C LYS A 38 16.52 -22.89 10.23
N ALA A 39 17.79 -23.14 10.50
CA ALA A 39 18.82 -23.04 9.47
C ALA A 39 18.44 -23.90 8.26
N GLY A 40 18.61 -23.36 7.06
CA GLY A 40 18.22 -24.04 5.82
C GLY A 40 16.74 -23.91 5.43
N SER A 41 15.89 -23.30 6.26
CA SER A 41 14.50 -22.98 5.89
C SER A 41 14.41 -22.16 4.60
N ILE A 42 13.27 -22.28 3.92
CA ILE A 42 12.92 -21.50 2.74
C ILE A 42 11.89 -20.46 3.17
N LEU A 43 12.13 -19.17 2.92
CA LEU A 43 11.20 -18.12 3.33
C LEU A 43 10.40 -17.61 2.14
N MET A 44 9.08 -17.55 2.29
CA MET A 44 8.18 -16.84 1.37
C MET A 44 7.80 -15.49 2.01
N ILE A 45 8.44 -14.39 1.60
CA ILE A 45 8.23 -13.05 2.16
C ILE A 45 7.37 -12.23 1.18
N GLY A 46 6.35 -11.54 1.69
CA GLY A 46 5.54 -10.66 0.84
C GLY A 46 4.27 -10.13 1.49
N ASN A 47 3.32 -9.69 0.67
CA ASN A 47 2.05 -9.14 1.15
C ASN A 47 0.93 -10.21 1.23
N SER A 48 -0.33 -9.78 1.12
CA SER A 48 -1.52 -10.66 1.11
C SER A 48 -1.45 -11.78 0.08
N ILE A 49 -0.84 -11.52 -1.08
CA ILE A 49 -0.69 -12.51 -2.14
C ILE A 49 0.27 -13.64 -1.73
N THR A 50 1.24 -13.36 -0.86
CA THR A 50 2.09 -14.40 -0.25
C THR A 50 1.41 -15.03 0.97
N ASP A 51 0.74 -14.21 1.79
CA ASP A 51 0.06 -14.64 3.03
C ASP A 51 -1.06 -15.68 2.79
N MET A 52 -1.82 -15.50 1.71
CA MET A 52 -3.01 -16.29 1.46
C MET A 52 -2.71 -17.76 1.17
N HIS A 53 -1.56 -18.06 0.56
CA HIS A 53 -1.20 -19.41 0.17
C HIS A 53 -0.72 -20.29 1.33
N ILE A 54 -0.75 -21.60 1.14
CA ILE A 54 -0.40 -22.64 2.11
C ILE A 54 0.89 -23.35 1.71
N TRP A 55 1.96 -22.56 1.55
CA TRP A 55 3.25 -22.97 1.00
C TRP A 55 3.84 -24.24 1.63
N GLN A 56 3.67 -24.44 2.93
CA GLN A 56 4.17 -25.57 3.70
C GLN A 56 3.55 -26.94 3.29
N GLU A 57 2.44 -26.92 2.56
CA GLU A 57 1.74 -28.14 2.14
C GLU A 57 2.08 -28.58 0.71
N VAL A 58 2.84 -27.76 -0.02
CA VAL A 58 2.82 -27.82 -1.49
C VAL A 58 3.95 -28.65 -2.06
N PHE A 59 5.15 -28.53 -1.50
CA PHE A 59 6.36 -29.09 -2.09
C PHE A 59 6.91 -30.24 -1.28
N ARG A 60 7.25 -31.33 -1.96
CA ARG A 60 7.85 -32.52 -1.36
C ARG A 60 9.22 -32.79 -1.96
N ASP A 61 10.15 -33.25 -1.13
CA ASP A 61 11.44 -33.78 -1.58
C ASP A 61 11.28 -35.16 -2.23
N ALA A 62 12.38 -35.72 -2.74
CA ALA A 62 12.41 -37.05 -3.36
C ALA A 62 11.95 -38.20 -2.45
N ASN A 63 11.95 -37.99 -1.13
CA ASN A 63 11.51 -38.96 -0.12
C ASN A 63 10.04 -38.74 0.29
N GLY A 64 9.35 -37.76 -0.30
CA GLY A 64 7.98 -37.40 0.03
C GLY A 64 7.81 -36.49 1.25
N ASN A 65 8.90 -35.99 1.84
CA ASN A 65 8.85 -35.08 2.98
C ASN A 65 8.54 -33.66 2.53
N TYR A 66 7.75 -32.93 3.32
CA TYR A 66 7.52 -31.50 3.06
C TYR A 66 8.82 -30.69 3.16
N LEU A 67 9.03 -29.77 2.22
CA LEU A 67 10.10 -28.79 2.34
C LEU A 67 9.87 -27.83 3.52
N PRO A 68 10.92 -27.34 4.20
CA PRO A 68 10.81 -26.47 5.37
C PRO A 68 10.49 -25.02 4.98
N ILE A 69 9.33 -24.80 4.35
CA ILE A 69 8.91 -23.50 3.85
C ILE A 69 8.14 -22.73 4.93
N CYS A 70 8.68 -21.59 5.35
CA CYS A 70 8.09 -20.68 6.31
C CYS A 70 7.37 -19.53 5.58
N ASN A 71 6.07 -19.37 5.81
CA ASN A 71 5.30 -18.26 5.26
C ASN A 71 5.54 -17.00 6.10
N ARG A 72 6.10 -15.97 5.48
CA ARG A 72 6.29 -14.61 6.03
C ARG A 72 5.57 -13.56 5.19
N GLY A 73 4.57 -13.98 4.42
CA GLY A 73 3.58 -13.12 3.81
C GLY A 73 2.67 -12.49 4.85
N ASN A 74 2.31 -11.22 4.70
CA ASN A 74 1.42 -10.53 5.63
C ASN A 74 0.40 -9.64 4.90
N SER A 75 -0.89 -9.78 5.20
CA SER A 75 -1.93 -9.07 4.47
C SER A 75 -1.83 -7.55 4.59
N GLY A 76 -2.10 -6.85 3.49
CA GLY A 76 -2.02 -5.39 3.41
C GLY A 76 -0.63 -4.81 3.66
N SER A 77 0.43 -5.64 3.75
CA SER A 77 1.75 -5.13 4.12
C SER A 77 2.43 -4.34 3.02
N TYR A 78 3.26 -3.39 3.45
CA TYR A 78 4.16 -2.59 2.62
C TYR A 78 5.60 -3.11 2.69
N SER A 79 6.44 -2.64 1.75
CA SER A 79 7.88 -2.89 1.77
C SER A 79 8.58 -2.32 3.01
N THR A 80 8.05 -1.23 3.57
CA THR A 80 8.53 -0.63 4.83
C THR A 80 8.39 -1.59 6.00
N GLU A 81 7.20 -2.13 6.20
CA GLU A 81 6.88 -3.01 7.33
C GLU A 81 7.57 -4.37 7.20
N GLN A 82 7.73 -4.90 5.99
CA GLN A 82 8.53 -6.12 5.79
C GLN A 82 10.00 -5.86 6.15
N SER A 83 10.56 -4.73 5.72
CA SER A 83 11.92 -4.33 6.10
C SER A 83 12.09 -4.17 7.62
N GLU A 84 11.10 -3.62 8.33
CA GLU A 84 11.12 -3.48 9.78
C GLU A 84 11.13 -4.83 10.51
N ASN A 85 10.53 -5.87 9.92
CA ASN A 85 10.35 -7.15 10.59
C ASN A 85 11.30 -8.26 10.11
N ILE A 86 12.05 -8.05 9.03
CA ILE A 86 12.83 -9.12 8.39
C ILE A 86 13.87 -9.77 9.30
N GLU A 87 14.48 -9.04 10.24
CA GLU A 87 15.49 -9.64 11.12
C GLU A 87 14.92 -10.75 12.03
N SER A 88 13.63 -10.69 12.36
CA SER A 88 12.99 -11.68 13.22
C SER A 88 12.97 -13.08 12.62
N TYR A 89 12.98 -13.19 11.29
CA TYR A 89 12.83 -14.47 10.62
C TYR A 89 13.96 -14.84 9.65
N ILE A 90 15.00 -14.01 9.50
CA ILE A 90 16.25 -14.39 8.80
C ILE A 90 17.40 -14.79 9.74
N ALA A 91 17.18 -14.72 11.06
CA ALA A 91 18.25 -14.78 12.07
C ALA A 91 19.14 -16.04 12.02
N ASN A 92 18.59 -17.18 11.57
CA ASN A 92 19.29 -18.47 11.52
C ASN A 92 19.78 -18.87 10.12
N GLY A 93 19.81 -17.94 9.15
CA GLY A 93 20.33 -18.20 7.81
C GLY A 93 19.43 -19.11 6.96
N PRO A 94 18.38 -18.54 6.32
CA PRO A 94 17.56 -19.30 5.39
C PRO A 94 18.38 -19.74 4.17
N SER A 95 18.10 -20.91 3.60
CA SER A 95 18.78 -21.34 2.38
C SER A 95 18.31 -20.55 1.15
N LYS A 96 17.02 -20.18 1.15
CA LYS A 96 16.35 -19.48 0.05
C LYS A 96 15.35 -18.47 0.59
N VAL A 97 15.23 -17.33 -0.09
CA VAL A 97 14.24 -16.30 0.16
C VAL A 97 13.51 -15.99 -1.14
N PHE A 98 12.20 -16.12 -1.14
CA PHE A 98 11.31 -15.74 -2.24
C PHE A 98 10.56 -14.48 -1.79
N LEU A 99 10.81 -13.33 -2.45
CA LEU A 99 10.33 -12.02 -2.01
C LEU A 99 9.48 -11.34 -3.08
N MET A 100 8.19 -11.11 -2.79
CA MET A 100 7.28 -10.33 -3.62
C MET A 100 6.63 -9.20 -2.80
N ILE A 101 6.95 -7.95 -3.13
CA ILE A 101 6.44 -6.77 -2.42
C ILE A 101 6.29 -5.59 -3.40
N GLY A 102 5.62 -4.51 -2.98
CA GLY A 102 5.42 -3.31 -3.78
C GLY A 102 3.99 -3.05 -4.23
N THR A 103 3.17 -4.10 -4.34
CA THR A 103 1.77 -3.98 -4.82
C THR A 103 0.93 -3.00 -4.00
N ASN A 104 1.12 -2.94 -2.68
CA ASN A 104 0.38 -2.03 -1.80
C ASN A 104 1.07 -0.66 -1.67
N ASP A 105 2.39 -0.62 -1.80
CA ASP A 105 3.19 0.59 -1.74
C ASP A 105 2.79 1.59 -2.83
N ILE A 106 2.63 1.11 -4.07
CA ILE A 106 2.31 1.95 -5.24
C ILE A 106 0.83 2.36 -5.34
N ALA A 107 -0.04 1.87 -4.45
CA ALA A 107 -1.47 2.17 -4.55
C ALA A 107 -1.74 3.65 -4.24
N THR A 108 -2.45 4.33 -5.13
CA THR A 108 -2.72 5.78 -5.09
C THR A 108 -3.75 6.19 -4.04
N SER A 109 -4.54 5.23 -3.55
CA SER A 109 -5.46 5.38 -2.44
C SER A 109 -5.48 4.09 -1.61
N GLY A 110 -5.52 4.25 -0.28
CA GLY A 110 -5.41 3.11 0.64
C GLY A 110 -4.03 2.45 0.71
N GLY A 111 -3.01 3.04 0.09
CA GLY A 111 -1.60 2.63 0.17
C GLY A 111 -0.66 3.82 0.43
N LEU A 112 0.64 3.65 0.13
CA LEU A 112 1.66 4.68 0.40
C LEU A 112 1.86 5.66 -0.76
N ASN A 113 1.30 5.37 -1.94
CA ASN A 113 1.53 6.10 -3.18
C ASN A 113 3.04 6.30 -3.47
N PHE A 114 3.84 5.27 -3.19
CA PHE A 114 5.28 5.28 -3.43
C PHE A 114 5.58 5.25 -4.93
N THR A 115 6.67 5.91 -5.32
CA THR A 115 7.27 5.71 -6.63
C THR A 115 7.93 4.33 -6.71
N PRO A 116 8.09 3.78 -7.92
CA PRO A 116 8.82 2.53 -8.13
C PRO A 116 10.22 2.51 -7.51
N GLU A 117 10.95 3.61 -7.55
CA GLU A 117 12.30 3.76 -6.97
C GLU A 117 12.29 3.66 -5.44
N GLN A 118 11.26 4.21 -4.79
CA GLN A 118 11.08 4.10 -3.34
C GLN A 118 10.84 2.63 -2.94
N VAL A 119 10.02 1.91 -3.70
CA VAL A 119 9.82 0.46 -3.46
C VAL A 119 11.11 -0.32 -3.71
N LEU A 120 11.78 -0.08 -4.85
CA LEU A 120 13.01 -0.78 -5.21
C LEU A 120 14.10 -0.57 -4.16
N SER A 121 14.23 0.63 -3.62
CA SER A 121 15.20 0.88 -2.56
C SER A 121 14.90 0.02 -1.32
N TYR A 122 13.63 -0.27 -0.97
CA TYR A 122 13.23 -1.19 0.14
C TYR A 122 13.66 -2.61 -0.15
N VAL A 123 13.46 -3.06 -1.38
CA VAL A 123 13.97 -4.35 -1.83
C VAL A 123 15.50 -4.42 -1.74
N LYS A 124 16.23 -3.42 -2.23
CA LYS A 124 17.71 -3.35 -2.14
C LYS A 124 18.20 -3.46 -0.70
N SER A 125 17.59 -2.71 0.21
CA SER A 125 17.95 -2.74 1.64
C SER A 125 17.72 -4.12 2.26
N MET A 126 16.59 -4.77 1.96
CA MET A 126 16.32 -6.14 2.42
C MET A 126 17.32 -7.15 1.84
N VAL A 127 17.64 -7.06 0.54
CA VAL A 127 18.65 -7.93 -0.11
C VAL A 127 20.02 -7.78 0.56
N THR A 128 20.50 -6.55 0.75
CA THR A 128 21.77 -6.29 1.43
C THR A 128 21.78 -6.88 2.82
N ARG A 129 20.71 -6.68 3.60
CA ARG A 129 20.61 -7.22 4.96
C ARG A 129 20.62 -8.74 4.95
N ILE A 130 19.85 -9.39 4.07
CA ILE A 130 19.86 -10.85 3.95
C ILE A 130 21.28 -11.36 3.64
N HIS A 131 21.96 -10.83 2.62
CA HIS A 131 23.30 -11.29 2.26
C HIS A 131 24.36 -11.00 3.35
N ARG A 132 24.23 -9.90 4.10
CA ARG A 132 25.13 -9.63 5.23
C ARG A 132 24.89 -10.58 6.41
N ARG A 133 23.65 -11.00 6.63
CA ARG A 133 23.26 -11.92 7.72
C ARG A 133 23.50 -13.38 7.35
N SER A 134 23.34 -13.71 6.06
CA SER A 134 23.38 -15.05 5.52
C SER A 134 23.93 -15.01 4.08
N PRO A 135 25.27 -14.96 3.91
CA PRO A 135 25.91 -14.73 2.61
C PRO A 135 25.70 -15.82 1.56
N SER A 136 25.16 -16.98 1.94
CA SER A 136 24.87 -18.10 1.03
C SER A 136 23.38 -18.23 0.66
N THR A 137 22.53 -17.35 1.20
CA THR A 137 21.09 -17.37 0.90
C THR A 137 20.87 -16.98 -0.55
N HIS A 138 20.15 -17.81 -1.31
CA HIS A 138 19.68 -17.44 -2.63
C HIS A 138 18.39 -16.61 -2.50
N ILE A 139 18.34 -15.46 -3.15
CA ILE A 139 17.19 -14.56 -3.13
C ILE A 139 16.53 -14.54 -4.51
N TYR A 140 15.22 -14.78 -4.51
CA TYR A 140 14.37 -14.81 -5.69
C TYR A 140 13.37 -13.66 -5.60
N LEU A 141 13.48 -12.70 -6.51
CA LEU A 141 12.65 -11.50 -6.54
C LEU A 141 11.60 -11.63 -7.63
N TYR A 142 10.36 -11.26 -7.31
CA TYR A 142 9.23 -11.33 -8.23
C TYR A 142 8.79 -9.94 -8.70
N PRO A 143 8.25 -9.83 -9.92
CA PRO A 143 7.51 -8.66 -10.35
C PRO A 143 6.23 -8.46 -9.51
N ILE A 144 5.72 -7.23 -9.48
CA ILE A 144 4.32 -6.98 -9.15
C ILE A 144 3.45 -7.62 -10.25
N LEU A 145 2.53 -8.47 -9.82
CA LEU A 145 1.64 -9.22 -10.71
C LEU A 145 0.63 -8.31 -11.42
N ASN A 146 0.16 -8.80 -12.59
CA ASN A 146 -0.93 -8.15 -13.29
C ASN A 146 -2.20 -8.14 -12.44
N ASN A 147 -2.87 -7.00 -12.34
CA ASN A 147 -4.09 -6.84 -11.55
C ASN A 147 -5.03 -5.84 -12.22
N ASN A 148 -6.31 -5.91 -11.85
CA ASN A 148 -7.31 -4.95 -12.29
C ASN A 148 -7.97 -4.28 -11.08
N THR A 149 -7.20 -3.40 -10.43
CA THR A 149 -7.65 -2.62 -9.28
C THR A 149 -7.63 -1.13 -9.61
N GLY A 150 -8.69 -0.40 -9.24
CA GLY A 150 -8.87 1.02 -9.63
C GLY A 150 -7.90 2.01 -8.98
N ASN A 151 -7.08 1.56 -8.02
CA ASN A 151 -6.15 2.38 -7.25
C ASN A 151 -4.67 2.05 -7.54
N ARG A 152 -4.37 1.16 -8.48
CA ARG A 152 -3.00 0.84 -8.90
C ARG A 152 -2.86 1.21 -10.36
N VAL A 153 -1.88 2.04 -10.69
CA VAL A 153 -1.66 2.52 -12.06
C VAL A 153 -0.74 1.53 -12.79
N ARG A 154 -1.18 1.02 -13.95
CA ARG A 154 -0.45 0.00 -14.72
C ARG A 154 0.97 0.41 -15.08
N ALA A 155 1.15 1.65 -15.54
CA ALA A 155 2.45 2.19 -15.88
C ALA A 155 3.41 2.15 -14.67
N THR A 156 2.92 2.41 -13.45
CA THR A 156 3.74 2.46 -12.24
C THR A 156 4.31 1.08 -11.88
N TRP A 157 3.49 0.02 -11.87
CA TRP A 157 4.05 -1.31 -11.55
C TRP A 157 4.89 -1.90 -12.67
N LEU A 158 4.61 -1.57 -13.94
CA LEU A 158 5.46 -1.98 -15.05
C LEU A 158 6.84 -1.34 -14.96
N HIS A 159 6.90 -0.04 -14.63
CA HIS A 159 8.15 0.65 -14.35
C HIS A 159 8.90 -0.01 -13.18
N TYR A 160 8.20 -0.34 -12.09
CA TYR A 160 8.80 -1.09 -10.98
C TYR A 160 9.39 -2.44 -11.41
N ASN A 161 8.65 -3.22 -12.21
CA ASN A 161 9.11 -4.52 -12.69
C ASN A 161 10.36 -4.39 -13.57
N GLU A 162 10.43 -3.36 -14.40
CA GLU A 162 11.59 -3.03 -15.25
C GLU A 162 12.82 -2.70 -14.40
N ILE A 163 12.72 -1.71 -13.50
CA ILE A 163 13.87 -1.29 -12.67
C ILE A 163 14.31 -2.37 -11.67
N LEU A 164 13.40 -3.26 -11.25
CA LEU A 164 13.73 -4.42 -10.42
C LEU A 164 14.57 -5.42 -11.20
N LYS A 165 14.17 -5.74 -12.44
CA LYS A 165 14.91 -6.63 -13.33
C LYS A 165 16.29 -6.05 -13.68
N ASP A 166 16.36 -4.76 -13.94
CA ASP A 166 17.61 -4.05 -14.20
C ASP A 166 18.54 -4.07 -12.98
N TYR A 167 18.01 -3.86 -11.78
CA TYR A 167 18.81 -3.98 -10.54
C TYR A 167 19.44 -5.37 -10.42
N ILE A 168 18.69 -6.43 -10.68
CA ILE A 168 19.19 -7.81 -10.59
C ILE A 168 20.25 -8.09 -11.66
N ASN A 169 20.02 -7.65 -12.90
CA ASN A 169 20.98 -7.83 -13.99
C ASN A 169 22.27 -7.04 -13.75
N THR A 170 22.18 -5.83 -13.19
CA THR A 170 23.33 -4.95 -12.98
C THR A 170 24.11 -5.24 -11.70
N SER A 171 23.51 -5.92 -10.72
CA SER A 171 24.21 -6.30 -9.48
C SER A 171 25.31 -7.34 -9.73
N ASN A 172 25.21 -8.15 -10.80
CA ASN A 172 26.05 -9.32 -11.06
C ASN A 172 26.11 -10.29 -9.86
N ASP A 173 25.06 -10.32 -9.04
CA ASP A 173 24.97 -11.18 -7.88
C ASP A 173 24.40 -12.55 -8.27
N ALA A 174 25.25 -13.58 -8.29
CA ALA A 174 24.86 -14.94 -8.66
C ALA A 174 23.83 -15.57 -7.70
N LEU A 175 23.63 -15.00 -6.50
CA LEU A 175 22.63 -15.44 -5.53
C LEU A 175 21.30 -14.70 -5.71
N LEU A 176 21.21 -13.72 -6.61
CA LEU A 176 20.01 -12.96 -6.88
C LEU A 176 19.38 -13.38 -8.21
N THR A 177 18.13 -13.80 -8.18
CA THR A 177 17.40 -14.28 -9.36
C THR A 177 16.08 -13.53 -9.53
N PHE A 178 15.81 -13.06 -10.76
CA PHE A 178 14.49 -12.56 -11.13
C PHE A 178 13.61 -13.73 -11.55
N VAL A 179 12.50 -13.95 -10.85
CA VAL A 179 11.53 -15.00 -11.16
C VAL A 179 10.35 -14.39 -11.91
N ASP A 180 10.41 -14.45 -13.23
CA ASP A 180 9.40 -13.83 -14.09
C ASP A 180 8.14 -14.71 -14.20
N ILE A 181 7.11 -14.32 -13.45
CA ILE A 181 5.78 -14.94 -13.49
C ILE A 181 4.69 -13.98 -13.99
N TYR A 182 5.07 -12.78 -14.45
CA TYR A 182 4.10 -11.73 -14.80
C TYR A 182 3.19 -12.17 -15.96
N ASP A 183 3.77 -12.59 -17.08
CA ASP A 183 3.03 -13.01 -18.27
C ASP A 183 2.29 -14.33 -18.04
N ALA A 184 2.91 -15.26 -17.31
CA ALA A 184 2.28 -16.54 -16.95
C ALA A 184 0.99 -16.35 -16.11
N LEU A 185 0.93 -15.27 -15.33
CA LEU A 185 -0.23 -14.90 -14.50
C LEU A 185 -1.06 -13.76 -15.10
N GLN A 186 -0.98 -13.48 -16.40
CA GLN A 186 -1.73 -12.39 -17.04
C GLN A 186 -3.25 -12.45 -16.80
N ASN A 187 -3.80 -13.66 -16.67
CA ASN A 187 -5.22 -13.91 -16.46
C ASN A 187 -5.72 -13.55 -15.04
N LEU A 188 -4.81 -13.26 -14.10
CA LEU A 188 -5.17 -12.84 -12.74
C LEU A 188 -6.09 -11.61 -12.75
N ALA A 189 -5.82 -10.66 -13.65
CA ALA A 189 -6.60 -9.44 -13.84
C ALA A 189 -8.02 -9.68 -14.42
N ASN A 190 -8.26 -10.85 -15.00
CA ASN A 190 -9.57 -11.21 -15.58
C ASN A 190 -10.55 -11.75 -14.54
N GLY A 191 -10.08 -12.07 -13.33
CA GLY A 191 -10.91 -12.63 -12.27
C GLY A 191 -11.36 -14.08 -12.54
N GLY A 192 -12.50 -14.45 -11.95
CA GLY A 192 -13.10 -15.78 -12.10
C GLY A 192 -12.24 -16.88 -11.48
N ALA A 193 -11.86 -17.86 -12.29
CA ALA A 193 -11.05 -18.98 -11.82
C ALA A 193 -9.64 -18.57 -11.34
N TRP A 194 -9.15 -17.42 -11.78
CA TRP A 194 -7.81 -16.94 -11.46
C TRP A 194 -7.78 -16.10 -10.19
N SER A 195 -8.86 -15.38 -9.91
CA SER A 195 -8.98 -14.47 -8.76
C SER A 195 -10.44 -14.16 -8.44
N ASN A 196 -10.74 -13.99 -7.16
CA ASN A 196 -12.05 -13.55 -6.68
C ASN A 196 -12.23 -12.02 -6.68
N ASP A 197 -11.15 -11.26 -6.81
CA ASP A 197 -11.14 -9.79 -6.69
C ASP A 197 -10.19 -9.09 -7.67
N ASN A 198 -9.73 -9.83 -8.69
CA ASN A 198 -8.81 -9.39 -9.73
C ASN A 198 -7.42 -8.96 -9.20
N LEU A 199 -7.06 -9.40 -7.99
CA LEU A 199 -5.78 -9.11 -7.34
C LEU A 199 -5.17 -10.37 -6.70
N HIS A 200 -5.94 -11.10 -5.90
CA HIS A 200 -5.45 -12.25 -5.15
C HIS A 200 -5.59 -13.54 -5.94
N PRO A 201 -4.52 -14.35 -6.08
CA PRO A 201 -4.60 -15.61 -6.80
C PRO A 201 -5.53 -16.62 -6.12
N ASN A 202 -6.28 -17.37 -6.94
CA ASN A 202 -6.94 -18.62 -6.55
C ASN A 202 -6.00 -19.82 -6.82
N ALA A 203 -6.41 -21.04 -6.46
CA ALA A 203 -5.58 -22.24 -6.61
C ALA A 203 -5.07 -22.48 -8.05
N ALA A 204 -5.89 -22.19 -9.07
CA ALA A 204 -5.45 -22.28 -10.47
C ALA A 204 -4.26 -21.37 -10.80
N ALA A 205 -4.26 -20.13 -10.29
CA ALA A 205 -3.16 -19.19 -10.47
C ALA A 205 -1.94 -19.56 -9.59
N TYR A 206 -2.17 -20.01 -8.35
CA TYR A 206 -1.07 -20.49 -7.52
C TYR A 206 -0.37 -21.73 -8.07
N LYS A 207 -1.06 -22.62 -8.79
CA LYS A 207 -0.41 -23.74 -9.50
C LYS A 207 0.65 -23.24 -10.49
N ILE A 208 0.32 -22.22 -11.29
CA ILE A 208 1.26 -21.62 -12.25
C ILE A 208 2.48 -21.06 -11.51
N TRP A 209 2.26 -20.33 -10.41
CA TRP A 209 3.36 -19.82 -9.60
C TRP A 209 4.21 -20.95 -9.01
N CYS A 210 3.58 -21.96 -8.41
CA CYS A 210 4.29 -23.09 -7.80
C CYS A 210 5.14 -23.84 -8.83
N HIS A 211 4.63 -24.05 -10.04
CA HIS A 211 5.38 -24.64 -11.15
C HIS A 211 6.56 -23.78 -11.60
N ALA A 212 6.40 -22.46 -11.65
CA ALA A 212 7.47 -21.56 -12.02
C ALA A 212 8.65 -21.58 -11.03
N ILE A 213 8.40 -21.95 -9.76
CA ILE A 213 9.45 -21.93 -8.72
C ILE A 213 10.08 -23.29 -8.45
N LEU A 214 9.48 -24.39 -8.94
CA LEU A 214 10.01 -25.75 -8.77
C LEU A 214 11.51 -25.88 -9.09
N PRO A 215 12.02 -25.33 -10.22
CA PRO A 215 13.44 -25.44 -10.57
C PRO A 215 14.39 -24.83 -9.52
N TYR A 216 13.89 -23.88 -8.72
CA TYR A 216 14.69 -23.19 -7.70
C TYR A 216 14.65 -23.88 -6.34
N LEU A 217 13.80 -24.90 -6.14
CA LEU A 217 13.64 -25.55 -4.84
C LEU A 217 14.61 -26.72 -4.63
N GLY A 218 15.09 -27.34 -5.71
CA GLY A 218 16.04 -28.44 -5.70
C GLY A 218 15.70 -29.50 -6.75
N GLU A 219 16.59 -30.48 -6.92
CA GLU A 219 16.34 -31.62 -7.80
C GLU A 219 15.27 -32.54 -7.22
N ASN A 220 14.43 -33.12 -8.09
CA ASN A 220 13.39 -34.08 -7.72
C ASN A 220 12.36 -33.58 -6.69
N VAL A 221 12.19 -32.25 -6.58
CA VAL A 221 11.08 -31.67 -5.83
C VAL A 221 9.80 -31.77 -6.64
N THR A 222 8.71 -32.24 -6.01
CA THR A 222 7.39 -32.34 -6.65
C THR A 222 6.41 -31.34 -6.05
N SER A 223 5.36 -31.00 -6.79
CA SER A 223 4.25 -30.17 -6.31
C SER A 223 2.99 -31.00 -6.14
N VAL A 224 2.29 -30.85 -5.03
CA VAL A 224 0.96 -31.47 -4.83
C VAL A 224 -0.08 -31.04 -5.86
N TYR A 225 0.16 -29.93 -6.58
CA TYR A 225 -0.69 -29.49 -7.68
C TYR A 225 -0.63 -30.41 -8.92
N ASP A 226 0.38 -31.28 -9.00
CA ASP A 226 0.51 -32.29 -10.05
C ASP A 226 -0.36 -33.52 -9.77
N ASP A 227 -0.73 -33.75 -8.51
CA ASP A 227 -1.59 -34.86 -8.09
C ASP A 227 -3.09 -34.57 -8.32
N VAL A 228 -3.44 -33.33 -8.69
CA VAL A 228 -4.83 -32.93 -8.93
C VAL A 228 -5.27 -33.35 -10.33
N ASN A 229 -6.20 -34.32 -10.39
CA ASN A 229 -6.81 -34.74 -11.64
C ASN A 229 -7.83 -33.70 -12.14
N GLY A 230 -7.45 -32.94 -13.16
CA GLY A 230 -8.35 -32.04 -13.89
C GLY A 230 -7.82 -30.61 -14.03
N ASP A 231 -8.53 -29.81 -14.83
CA ASP A 231 -8.22 -28.40 -15.02
C ASP A 231 -8.67 -27.59 -13.79
N LEU A 232 -7.71 -27.07 -13.02
CA LEU A 232 -7.96 -26.26 -11.82
C LEU A 232 -8.85 -25.04 -12.07
N THR A 233 -8.94 -24.56 -13.30
CA THR A 233 -9.87 -23.47 -13.62
C THR A 233 -11.34 -23.89 -13.49
N THR A 234 -11.61 -25.20 -13.45
CA THR A 234 -12.95 -25.78 -13.39
C THR A 234 -13.19 -26.61 -12.12
N VAL A 235 -12.17 -27.30 -11.60
CA VAL A 235 -12.35 -28.27 -10.49
C VAL A 235 -12.21 -27.66 -9.10
N GLN A 236 -11.51 -26.53 -8.94
CA GLN A 236 -11.35 -25.89 -7.62
C GLN A 236 -12.72 -25.43 -7.07
N ARG A 237 -12.87 -25.44 -5.75
CA ARG A 237 -14.15 -25.15 -5.08
C ARG A 237 -13.99 -24.09 -4.01
N GLN A 238 -14.96 -23.17 -3.95
CA GLN A 238 -15.08 -22.16 -2.89
C GLN A 238 -16.36 -22.30 -2.06
N ASP A 239 -17.25 -23.24 -2.42
CA ASP A 239 -18.47 -23.62 -1.69
C ASP A 239 -19.30 -22.45 -1.11
N GLY A 240 -19.49 -21.43 -1.93
CA GLY A 240 -20.30 -20.24 -1.60
C GLY A 240 -19.60 -19.25 -0.66
N LEU A 241 -18.28 -19.37 -0.50
CA LEU A 241 -17.40 -18.35 0.06
C LEU A 241 -16.92 -17.42 -1.06
N ILE A 242 -16.62 -16.17 -0.69
CA ILE A 242 -16.19 -15.11 -1.60
C ILE A 242 -14.96 -14.41 -1.05
N SER A 243 -14.36 -13.51 -1.84
CA SER A 243 -13.20 -12.71 -1.42
C SER A 243 -12.11 -13.62 -0.84
N MET A 244 -11.50 -13.23 0.27
CA MET A 244 -10.39 -13.92 0.92
C MET A 244 -10.78 -15.34 1.41
N HIS A 245 -11.97 -15.52 1.98
CA HIS A 245 -12.47 -16.84 2.39
C HIS A 245 -12.59 -17.77 1.18
N GLY A 246 -13.16 -17.25 0.09
CA GLY A 246 -13.30 -17.99 -1.17
C GLY A 246 -11.93 -18.35 -1.75
N GLY A 247 -10.99 -17.41 -1.77
CA GLY A 247 -9.63 -17.65 -2.28
C GLY A 247 -8.93 -18.77 -1.52
N ARG A 248 -8.98 -18.75 -0.17
CA ARG A 248 -8.43 -19.84 0.65
C ARG A 248 -9.17 -21.16 0.48
N ALA A 249 -10.49 -21.14 0.36
CA ALA A 249 -11.28 -22.33 0.08
C ALA A 249 -10.87 -23.01 -1.24
N THR A 250 -10.56 -22.24 -2.30
CA THR A 250 -10.05 -22.84 -3.55
C THR A 250 -8.80 -23.67 -3.32
N MET A 251 -7.87 -23.20 -2.47
CA MET A 251 -6.65 -23.95 -2.13
C MET A 251 -6.97 -25.17 -1.28
N PHE A 252 -7.80 -25.04 -0.24
CA PHE A 252 -8.21 -26.17 0.60
C PHE A 252 -8.85 -27.29 -0.22
N SER A 253 -9.61 -26.92 -1.25
CA SER A 253 -10.28 -27.88 -2.12
C SER A 253 -9.33 -28.77 -2.90
N VAL A 254 -8.09 -28.34 -3.16
CA VAL A 254 -7.15 -29.06 -4.02
C VAL A 254 -5.89 -29.56 -3.31
N MET A 255 -5.84 -29.47 -1.98
CA MET A 255 -4.74 -30.07 -1.20
C MET A 255 -5.07 -31.50 -0.76
N PRO A 256 -4.12 -32.44 -0.79
CA PRO A 256 -4.35 -33.80 -0.32
C PRO A 256 -4.65 -33.89 1.17
N ILE A 257 -5.29 -35.00 1.56
CA ILE A 257 -5.57 -35.34 2.96
C ILE A 257 -5.07 -36.76 3.22
N SER A 258 -4.24 -36.90 4.24
CA SER A 258 -3.63 -38.16 4.70
C SER A 258 -4.04 -38.49 6.14
N ASN A 259 -3.77 -39.74 6.54
CA ASN A 259 -4.05 -40.20 7.91
C ASN A 259 -3.07 -39.66 8.96
N ASP A 260 -1.98 -39.01 8.54
CA ASP A 260 -1.02 -38.40 9.45
C ASP A 260 -1.35 -36.94 9.77
N ASP A 261 -2.21 -36.31 8.95
CA ASP A 261 -2.54 -34.90 9.04
C ASP A 261 -3.28 -34.55 10.34
N ILE A 262 -2.97 -33.36 10.83
CA ILE A 262 -3.61 -32.72 11.98
C ILE A 262 -4.19 -31.40 11.46
N MET A 263 -5.50 -31.35 11.28
CA MET A 263 -6.14 -30.17 10.71
C MET A 263 -6.55 -29.18 11.79
N ILE A 264 -6.44 -27.90 11.51
CA ILE A 264 -6.92 -26.83 12.39
C ILE A 264 -7.88 -25.96 11.58
N PHE A 265 -9.17 -26.08 11.88
CA PHE A 265 -10.21 -25.21 11.34
C PHE A 265 -10.45 -24.04 12.26
N GLY A 266 -10.61 -22.85 11.69
CA GLY A 266 -11.03 -21.73 12.49
C GLY A 266 -11.09 -20.40 11.78
N ASP A 267 -11.30 -19.37 12.58
CA ASP A 267 -11.38 -18.00 12.11
C ASP A 267 -9.98 -17.35 11.98
N ALA A 268 -9.94 -16.01 12.01
CA ALA A 268 -8.72 -15.28 11.73
C ALA A 268 -7.63 -15.54 12.77
N GLU A 269 -7.99 -15.94 14.00
CA GLU A 269 -7.00 -16.32 15.02
C GLU A 269 -6.21 -17.57 14.61
N ILE A 270 -6.84 -18.47 13.84
CA ILE A 270 -6.14 -19.60 13.24
C ILE A 270 -5.39 -19.17 11.98
N LYS A 271 -5.91 -18.21 11.20
CA LYS A 271 -5.23 -17.71 9.99
C LYS A 271 -3.93 -16.93 10.28
N THR A 272 -3.87 -16.19 11.39
CA THR A 272 -2.74 -15.30 11.72
C THR A 272 -1.46 -16.05 12.07
N ALA A 273 -1.54 -17.29 12.55
CA ALA A 273 -0.40 -18.05 13.09
C ALA A 273 0.12 -19.18 12.17
N GLU A 274 1.42 -19.47 12.28
CA GLU A 274 2.09 -20.59 11.59
C GLU A 274 2.10 -21.83 12.48
N TRP A 275 0.95 -22.52 12.55
CA TRP A 275 0.74 -23.60 13.51
C TRP A 275 1.69 -24.79 13.38
N TRP A 276 2.15 -25.11 12.18
CA TRP A 276 3.10 -26.20 11.97
C TRP A 276 4.48 -25.88 12.58
N GLU A 277 4.89 -24.60 12.55
CA GLU A 277 6.10 -24.13 13.23
C GLU A 277 5.89 -24.10 14.74
N LEU A 278 4.74 -23.59 15.20
CA LEU A 278 4.40 -23.51 16.62
C LEU A 278 4.28 -24.88 17.30
N LEU A 279 3.80 -25.90 16.59
CA LEU A 279 3.58 -27.26 17.08
C LEU A 279 4.70 -28.23 16.69
N GLY A 280 5.72 -27.75 15.95
CA GLY A 280 6.90 -28.52 15.58
C GLY A 280 6.62 -29.73 14.70
N ASN A 281 5.54 -29.73 13.92
CA ASN A 281 5.10 -30.89 13.15
C ASN A 281 4.59 -30.49 11.75
N PRO A 282 5.21 -30.97 10.65
CA PRO A 282 4.86 -30.58 9.28
C PRO A 282 3.50 -31.15 8.81
N ASN A 283 2.93 -32.11 9.53
CA ASN A 283 1.61 -32.65 9.25
C ASN A 283 0.47 -31.78 9.81
N VAL A 284 0.78 -30.67 10.48
CA VAL A 284 -0.23 -29.68 10.90
C VAL A 284 -0.67 -28.84 9.71
N LYS A 285 -1.98 -28.82 9.44
CA LYS A 285 -2.60 -28.17 8.29
C LYS A 285 -3.52 -27.05 8.72
N ASN A 286 -3.20 -25.81 8.33
CA ASN A 286 -3.95 -24.63 8.70
C ASN A 286 -5.12 -24.41 7.72
N ARG A 287 -6.36 -24.51 8.21
CA ARG A 287 -7.59 -24.22 7.47
C ARG A 287 -8.29 -22.94 7.94
N GLY A 288 -7.59 -22.11 8.71
CA GLY A 288 -8.08 -20.81 9.16
C GLY A 288 -8.23 -19.80 8.04
N THR A 289 -9.21 -18.91 8.18
CA THR A 289 -9.47 -17.78 7.25
C THR A 289 -9.95 -16.54 8.01
N GLY A 290 -10.14 -15.42 7.32
CA GLY A 290 -10.42 -14.09 7.86
C GLY A 290 -9.17 -13.22 8.05
N TRP A 291 -9.34 -11.91 7.78
CA TRP A 291 -8.43 -10.83 8.21
C TRP A 291 -9.08 -9.91 9.26
N ASN A 292 -10.23 -10.32 9.80
CA ASN A 292 -10.92 -9.65 10.90
C ASN A 292 -10.77 -10.52 12.15
N ASN A 293 -10.64 -9.94 13.35
CA ASN A 293 -10.46 -10.58 14.67
C ASN A 293 -11.63 -11.47 15.17
N SER A 294 -12.39 -12.06 14.24
CA SER A 294 -13.54 -12.90 14.50
C SER A 294 -13.89 -13.72 13.26
N GLY A 295 -14.60 -14.83 13.46
CA GLY A 295 -15.30 -15.54 12.41
C GLY A 295 -16.49 -16.32 12.95
N ASP A 296 -17.37 -16.71 12.03
CA ASP A 296 -18.61 -17.41 12.33
C ASP A 296 -18.55 -18.90 11.99
N ILE A 297 -19.41 -19.68 12.65
CA ILE A 297 -19.53 -21.13 12.48
C ILE A 297 -19.93 -21.48 11.04
N ALA A 298 -20.72 -20.62 10.38
CA ALA A 298 -21.24 -20.86 9.04
C ALA A 298 -20.13 -20.84 7.97
N THR A 299 -19.18 -19.93 8.12
CA THR A 299 -18.00 -19.79 7.26
C THR A 299 -17.10 -21.02 7.39
N THR A 300 -16.73 -21.38 8.62
CA THR A 300 -15.95 -22.59 8.90
C THR A 300 -16.64 -23.86 8.40
N SER A 301 -17.98 -23.93 8.48
CA SER A 301 -18.76 -25.05 7.94
C SER A 301 -18.63 -25.20 6.42
N LYS A 302 -18.50 -24.10 5.67
CA LYS A 302 -18.24 -24.12 4.23
C LYS A 302 -16.78 -24.44 3.90
N GLU A 303 -15.84 -24.04 4.74
CA GLU A 303 -14.43 -24.42 4.58
C GLU A 303 -14.22 -25.92 4.76
N VAL A 304 -14.98 -26.55 5.66
CA VAL A 304 -15.03 -28.02 5.78
C VAL A 304 -15.54 -28.63 4.48
N ASP A 305 -16.59 -28.09 3.88
CA ASP A 305 -17.10 -28.58 2.59
C ASP A 305 -16.05 -28.45 1.48
N ALA A 306 -15.38 -27.29 1.40
CA ALA A 306 -14.30 -27.05 0.44
C ALA A 306 -13.13 -28.01 0.66
N THR A 307 -12.70 -28.22 1.91
CA THR A 307 -11.59 -29.11 2.24
C THR A 307 -11.84 -30.54 1.77
N TRP A 308 -13.08 -31.02 1.81
CA TRP A 308 -13.49 -32.35 1.34
C TRP A 308 -14.13 -32.35 -0.06
N ALA A 309 -13.95 -31.29 -0.84
CA ALA A 309 -14.42 -31.25 -2.21
C ALA A 309 -13.78 -32.37 -3.06
N ALA A 310 -14.59 -33.00 -3.92
CA ALA A 310 -14.16 -34.03 -4.83
C ALA A 310 -13.42 -33.43 -6.04
N THR A 311 -12.18 -33.02 -5.84
CA THR A 311 -11.33 -32.36 -6.85
C THR A 311 -10.25 -33.27 -7.44
N GLY A 312 -10.23 -34.54 -7.05
CA GLY A 312 -9.21 -35.50 -7.49
C GLY A 312 -7.88 -35.42 -6.74
N ALA A 313 -7.71 -34.46 -5.82
CA ALA A 313 -6.46 -34.19 -5.11
C ALA A 313 -6.10 -35.20 -4.00
N GLY A 314 -6.35 -36.50 -4.15
CA GLY A 314 -5.93 -37.50 -3.14
C GLY A 314 -6.52 -37.26 -1.74
N LYS A 315 -7.86 -37.29 -1.63
CA LYS A 315 -8.62 -37.10 -0.36
C LYS A 315 -8.94 -38.43 0.33
N SER A 316 -8.14 -39.47 0.10
CA SER A 316 -8.43 -40.84 0.51
C SER A 316 -8.15 -41.13 2.00
N GLY A 317 -7.53 -40.19 2.72
CA GLY A 317 -7.27 -40.30 4.15
C GLY A 317 -8.32 -39.60 5.02
N CYS A 318 -8.54 -40.12 6.22
CA CYS A 318 -9.19 -39.40 7.31
C CYS A 318 -8.08 -38.80 8.19
N PRO A 319 -8.03 -37.48 8.42
CA PRO A 319 -6.98 -36.90 9.25
C PRO A 319 -6.99 -37.53 10.63
N ARG A 320 -5.82 -37.57 11.27
CA ARG A 320 -5.66 -38.16 12.60
C ARG A 320 -6.44 -37.39 13.65
N ALA A 321 -6.37 -36.07 13.55
CA ALA A 321 -7.03 -35.16 14.47
C ALA A 321 -7.49 -33.90 13.78
N ILE A 322 -8.53 -33.29 14.36
CA ILE A 322 -9.08 -32.01 13.91
C ILE A 322 -9.24 -31.11 15.11
N PHE A 323 -8.56 -29.97 15.12
CA PHE A 323 -8.79 -28.87 16.06
C PHE A 323 -9.77 -27.87 15.46
N VAL A 324 -10.67 -27.33 16.29
CA VAL A 324 -11.70 -26.39 15.87
C VAL A 324 -11.72 -25.18 16.82
N TYR A 325 -11.45 -23.99 16.28
CA TYR A 325 -11.62 -22.70 16.95
C TYR A 325 -12.44 -21.77 16.07
N THR A 326 -13.74 -21.64 16.34
CA THR A 326 -14.65 -20.86 15.47
C THR A 326 -15.87 -20.41 16.24
N GLY A 327 -16.64 -19.49 15.65
CA GLY A 327 -17.87 -18.99 16.25
C GLY A 327 -17.65 -17.83 17.20
N THR A 328 -16.45 -17.25 17.17
CA THR A 328 -16.13 -16.03 17.87
C THR A 328 -17.17 -14.94 17.61
N SER A 329 -17.53 -14.67 16.34
CA SER A 329 -18.56 -13.67 15.99
C SER A 329 -19.94 -14.06 16.52
N ASP A 330 -20.30 -15.34 16.45
CA ASP A 330 -21.59 -15.86 16.93
C ASP A 330 -21.75 -15.71 18.46
N VAL A 331 -20.68 -16.04 19.18
CA VAL A 331 -20.63 -15.99 20.65
C VAL A 331 -20.58 -14.55 21.11
N THR A 332 -19.75 -13.70 20.51
CA THR A 332 -19.61 -12.29 20.93
C THR A 332 -20.73 -11.39 20.44
N GLY A 333 -21.45 -11.83 19.41
CA GLY A 333 -22.61 -11.13 18.86
C GLY A 333 -23.89 -11.32 19.68
N SER A 334 -25.02 -11.00 19.04
CA SER A 334 -26.35 -11.04 19.66
C SER A 334 -27.12 -12.34 19.41
N THR A 335 -26.56 -13.30 18.66
CA THR A 335 -27.20 -14.59 18.37
C THR A 335 -27.58 -15.31 19.67
N ALA A 336 -28.79 -15.88 19.74
CA ALA A 336 -29.22 -16.61 20.92
C ALA A 336 -28.27 -17.80 21.19
N MET A 337 -27.83 -17.98 22.43
CA MET A 337 -26.81 -18.99 22.77
C MET A 337 -27.23 -20.40 22.34
N ALA A 338 -28.51 -20.76 22.48
CA ALA A 338 -29.04 -22.04 22.01
C ALA A 338 -28.87 -22.23 20.48
N THR A 339 -29.01 -21.16 19.69
CA THR A 339 -28.76 -21.21 18.24
C THR A 339 -27.28 -21.37 17.94
N VAL A 340 -26.39 -20.67 18.66
CA VAL A 340 -24.93 -20.83 18.52
C VAL A 340 -24.54 -22.29 18.81
N GLN A 341 -25.02 -22.84 19.92
CA GLN A 341 -24.79 -24.22 20.32
C GLN A 341 -25.28 -25.22 19.27
N SER A 342 -26.52 -25.05 18.77
CA SER A 342 -27.09 -25.90 17.72
C SER A 342 -26.26 -25.87 16.43
N ASN A 343 -25.86 -24.68 15.98
CA ASN A 343 -25.03 -24.51 14.79
C ASN A 343 -23.64 -25.17 14.97
N TYR A 344 -23.04 -25.02 16.16
CA TYR A 344 -21.75 -25.62 16.46
C TYR A 344 -21.85 -27.15 16.53
N THR A 345 -22.90 -27.71 17.12
CA THR A 345 -23.18 -29.15 17.08
C THR A 345 -23.32 -29.66 15.64
N ALA A 346 -24.01 -28.92 14.77
CA ALA A 346 -24.14 -29.27 13.36
C ALA A 346 -22.77 -29.28 12.64
N LEU A 347 -21.88 -28.32 12.95
CA LEU A 347 -20.51 -28.30 12.43
C LEU A 347 -19.72 -29.53 12.90
N ILE A 348 -19.75 -29.88 14.19
CA ILE A 348 -19.03 -31.05 14.69
C ILE A 348 -19.58 -32.35 14.09
N ASN A 349 -20.90 -32.49 13.94
CA ASN A 349 -21.50 -33.64 13.27
C ASN A 349 -21.08 -33.74 11.80
N LYS A 350 -20.95 -32.62 11.10
CA LYS A 350 -20.42 -32.58 9.73
C LYS A 350 -18.97 -33.09 9.70
N LEU A 351 -18.10 -32.60 10.60
CA LEU A 351 -16.72 -33.05 10.69
C LEU A 351 -16.63 -34.56 10.95
N LYS A 352 -17.44 -35.09 11.89
CA LYS A 352 -17.52 -36.54 12.15
C LYS A 352 -17.98 -37.33 10.91
N ALA A 353 -18.90 -36.80 10.13
CA ALA A 353 -19.35 -37.46 8.90
C ALA A 353 -18.26 -37.47 7.81
N LYS A 354 -17.46 -36.41 7.72
CA LYS A 354 -16.35 -36.30 6.75
C LYS A 354 -15.09 -37.04 7.17
N ALA A 355 -14.85 -37.13 8.49
CA ALA A 355 -13.65 -37.68 9.09
C ALA A 355 -14.01 -38.60 10.27
N PRO A 356 -14.61 -39.78 10.01
CA PRO A 356 -15.23 -40.61 11.05
C PRO A 356 -14.26 -41.19 12.08
N THR A 357 -12.98 -41.31 11.75
CA THR A 357 -11.95 -41.83 12.67
C THR A 357 -11.08 -40.75 13.29
N ALA A 358 -11.27 -39.48 12.93
CA ALA A 358 -10.50 -38.39 13.49
C ALA A 358 -10.91 -38.12 14.94
N LYS A 359 -9.92 -37.89 15.82
CA LYS A 359 -10.20 -37.30 17.14
C LYS A 359 -10.45 -35.80 16.97
N ILE A 360 -11.56 -35.29 17.51
CA ILE A 360 -11.91 -33.87 17.37
C ILE A 360 -11.60 -33.13 18.66
N TYR A 361 -10.91 -32.00 18.56
CA TYR A 361 -10.56 -31.12 19.65
C TYR A 361 -11.28 -29.78 19.49
N VAL A 362 -12.18 -29.45 20.40
CA VAL A 362 -12.89 -28.16 20.41
C VAL A 362 -12.17 -27.20 21.36
N MET A 363 -11.71 -26.09 20.82
CA MET A 363 -10.92 -25.10 21.56
C MET A 363 -11.83 -24.01 22.14
N ALA A 364 -11.56 -23.62 23.38
CA ALA A 364 -12.26 -22.52 24.04
C ALA A 364 -12.04 -21.19 23.28
N ILE A 365 -13.09 -20.41 23.06
CA ILE A 365 -12.96 -19.03 22.56
C ILE A 365 -12.18 -18.22 23.60
N HIS A 366 -11.15 -17.50 23.17
CA HIS A 366 -10.26 -16.77 24.08
C HIS A 366 -10.96 -15.54 24.70
N PRO A 367 -10.52 -15.05 25.88
CA PRO A 367 -11.10 -13.86 26.48
C PRO A 367 -10.88 -12.62 25.59
N ARG A 368 -11.79 -11.67 25.65
CA ARG A 368 -11.67 -10.36 25.00
C ARG A 368 -10.97 -9.37 25.91
N TYR A 369 -10.10 -8.56 25.32
CA TYR A 369 -9.39 -7.47 25.99
C TYR A 369 -10.38 -6.39 26.40
N ASN A 370 -10.31 -5.95 27.66
CA ASN A 370 -11.15 -4.90 28.25
C ASN A 370 -12.67 -5.11 28.05
N ASN A 371 -13.15 -6.35 28.24
CA ASN A 371 -14.57 -6.69 28.16
C ASN A 371 -14.98 -7.82 29.12
N ALA A 372 -14.78 -7.61 30.42
CA ALA A 372 -15.08 -8.58 31.48
C ALA A 372 -16.52 -9.12 31.46
N SER A 373 -17.52 -8.29 31.13
CA SER A 373 -18.92 -8.72 31.07
C SER A 373 -19.18 -9.71 29.95
N LEU A 374 -18.59 -9.49 28.76
CA LEU A 374 -18.70 -10.43 27.65
C LEU A 374 -17.98 -11.74 27.95
N ASN A 375 -16.81 -11.64 28.59
CA ASN A 375 -15.97 -12.77 28.99
C ASN A 375 -16.70 -13.67 29.98
N THR A 376 -17.06 -13.13 31.14
CA THR A 376 -17.73 -13.86 32.23
C THR A 376 -19.16 -14.29 31.88
N GLY A 377 -19.82 -13.54 30.99
CA GLY A 377 -21.16 -13.84 30.50
C GLY A 377 -21.13 -14.85 29.35
N ARG A 378 -21.08 -14.35 28.12
CA ARG A 378 -21.35 -15.16 26.92
C ARG A 378 -20.22 -16.13 26.58
N ILE A 379 -18.97 -15.71 26.69
CA ILE A 379 -17.82 -16.56 26.31
C ILE A 379 -17.68 -17.72 27.29
N THR A 380 -17.65 -17.47 28.60
CA THR A 380 -17.62 -18.53 29.62
C THR A 380 -18.84 -19.46 29.49
N THR A 381 -20.04 -18.93 29.22
CA THR A 381 -21.24 -19.77 29.00
C THR A 381 -21.04 -20.73 27.82
N PHE A 382 -20.51 -20.23 26.70
CA PHE A 382 -20.25 -21.06 25.53
C PHE A 382 -19.14 -22.08 25.78
N ASN A 383 -18.01 -21.66 26.36
CA ASN A 383 -16.87 -22.53 26.68
C ASN A 383 -17.25 -23.63 27.68
N ASN A 384 -18.07 -23.32 28.69
CA ASN A 384 -18.60 -24.30 29.62
C ASN A 384 -19.50 -25.32 28.93
N TRP A 385 -20.31 -24.90 27.96
CA TRP A 385 -21.12 -25.82 27.15
C TRP A 385 -20.24 -26.72 26.27
N LEU A 386 -19.20 -26.17 25.63
CA LEU A 386 -18.24 -26.98 24.85
C LEU A 386 -17.64 -28.10 25.71
N ASN A 387 -17.21 -27.78 26.93
CA ASN A 387 -16.61 -28.75 27.84
C ASN A 387 -17.65 -29.73 28.42
N ASN A 388 -18.65 -29.21 29.13
CA ASN A 388 -19.53 -29.99 30.00
C ASN A 388 -20.69 -30.67 29.27
N THR A 389 -20.97 -30.30 28.02
CA THR A 389 -22.08 -30.85 27.25
C THR A 389 -21.61 -31.45 25.94
N LEU A 390 -20.90 -30.68 25.11
CA LEU A 390 -20.51 -31.17 23.78
C LEU A 390 -19.41 -32.24 23.87
N ALA A 391 -18.28 -31.93 24.51
CA ALA A 391 -17.17 -32.87 24.66
C ALA A 391 -17.50 -34.00 25.64
N ALA A 392 -18.11 -33.70 26.79
CA ALA A 392 -18.53 -34.73 27.75
C ALA A 392 -19.56 -35.72 27.18
N GLY A 393 -20.38 -35.29 26.21
CA GLY A 393 -21.40 -36.11 25.57
C GLY A 393 -20.88 -37.00 24.42
N ASP A 394 -19.61 -36.88 24.03
CA ASP A 394 -19.05 -37.60 22.89
C ASP A 394 -17.58 -37.98 23.15
N ALA A 395 -17.31 -39.27 23.36
CA ALA A 395 -15.96 -39.77 23.64
C ALA A 395 -14.94 -39.45 22.54
N ASN A 396 -15.39 -39.14 21.31
CA ASN A 396 -14.51 -38.78 20.20
C ASN A 396 -14.26 -37.27 20.07
N VAL A 397 -14.85 -36.45 20.96
CA VAL A 397 -14.65 -35.00 21.05
C VAL A 397 -13.97 -34.68 22.38
N LYS A 398 -12.95 -33.83 22.36
CA LYS A 398 -12.22 -33.39 23.56
C LYS A 398 -12.17 -31.88 23.63
N PHE A 399 -12.41 -31.33 24.81
CA PHE A 399 -12.26 -29.90 25.06
C PHE A 399 -10.80 -29.54 25.31
N VAL A 400 -10.37 -28.40 24.77
CA VAL A 400 -9.04 -27.83 25.00
C VAL A 400 -9.22 -26.43 25.59
N ASP A 401 -8.74 -26.25 26.83
CA ASP A 401 -8.82 -24.96 27.51
C ASP A 401 -7.75 -23.99 27.00
N THR A 402 -8.16 -23.17 26.05
CA THR A 402 -7.39 -22.05 25.49
C THR A 402 -7.84 -20.69 26.04
N TYR A 403 -8.76 -20.67 27.03
CA TYR A 403 -9.33 -19.45 27.60
C TYR A 403 -8.63 -19.07 28.91
N THR A 404 -8.62 -19.99 29.89
CA THR A 404 -8.12 -19.72 31.25
C THR A 404 -6.67 -19.25 31.27
N PRO A 405 -5.74 -19.84 30.48
CA PRO A 405 -4.35 -19.40 30.47
C PRO A 405 -4.12 -17.96 29.99
N LEU A 406 -5.12 -17.35 29.34
CA LEU A 406 -5.01 -16.00 28.77
C LEU A 406 -5.67 -14.92 29.61
N LEU A 407 -6.19 -15.26 30.78
CA LEU A 407 -6.89 -14.32 31.67
C LEU A 407 -5.92 -13.47 32.50
N ASN A 408 -6.30 -12.20 32.67
CA ASN A 408 -5.85 -11.31 33.72
C ASN A 408 -7.10 -10.79 34.46
N GLY A 409 -7.45 -11.47 35.57
CA GLY A 409 -8.77 -11.34 36.18
C GLY A 409 -9.87 -11.80 35.22
N ASP A 410 -10.89 -10.96 35.02
CA ASP A 410 -12.00 -11.26 34.09
C ASP A 410 -11.73 -10.79 32.64
N ASN A 411 -10.58 -10.18 32.37
CA ASN A 411 -10.20 -9.69 31.05
C ASN A 411 -9.10 -10.55 30.43
N ALA A 412 -8.86 -10.42 29.13
CA ALA A 412 -7.66 -10.98 28.52
C ALA A 412 -6.40 -10.23 29.00
N ASP A 413 -5.31 -10.95 29.20
CA ASP A 413 -3.98 -10.35 29.38
C ASP A 413 -3.52 -9.72 28.05
N GLY A 414 -3.13 -8.44 28.12
CA GLY A 414 -2.61 -7.67 26.98
C GLY A 414 -1.34 -8.25 26.34
N ASN A 415 -0.61 -9.10 27.07
CA ASN A 415 0.56 -9.81 26.54
C ASN A 415 0.19 -10.93 25.56
N TYR A 416 -1.06 -11.42 25.61
CA TYR A 416 -1.52 -12.53 24.80
C TYR A 416 -2.61 -12.14 23.80
N VAL A 417 -3.44 -11.15 24.14
CA VAL A 417 -4.51 -10.64 23.29
C VAL A 417 -4.44 -9.13 23.28
N ASN A 418 -4.33 -8.51 22.10
CA ASN A 418 -4.23 -7.05 22.02
C ASN A 418 -5.59 -6.35 22.15
N SER A 419 -5.57 -5.02 22.21
CA SER A 419 -6.80 -4.19 22.27
C SER A 419 -7.69 -4.32 21.04
N ASN A 420 -7.13 -4.73 19.90
CA ASN A 420 -7.86 -5.11 18.70
C ASN A 420 -8.35 -6.56 18.73
N GLN A 421 -8.34 -7.23 19.89
CA GLN A 421 -8.90 -8.56 20.13
C GLN A 421 -8.21 -9.72 19.39
N TYR A 422 -7.05 -9.49 18.79
CA TYR A 422 -6.26 -10.54 18.14
C TYR A 422 -5.38 -11.29 19.13
N LEU A 423 -5.24 -12.59 18.93
CA LEU A 423 -4.22 -13.42 19.55
C LEU A 423 -2.83 -12.98 19.06
N LEU A 424 -1.95 -12.66 20.02
CA LEU A 424 -0.57 -12.27 19.79
C LEU A 424 0.36 -13.49 19.71
N GLY A 425 1.63 -13.30 19.37
CA GLY A 425 2.59 -14.39 19.23
C GLY A 425 2.76 -15.18 20.53
N LYS A 426 2.87 -14.51 21.68
CA LYS A 426 2.93 -15.18 22.98
C LYS A 426 1.64 -15.92 23.31
N GLY A 427 0.48 -15.37 22.95
CA GLY A 427 -0.80 -16.05 23.10
C GLY A 427 -0.91 -17.30 22.23
N SER A 428 -0.39 -17.23 21.00
CA SER A 428 -0.32 -18.36 20.06
C SER A 428 0.57 -19.49 20.59
N VAL A 429 1.66 -19.17 21.30
CA VAL A 429 2.49 -20.15 22.00
C VAL A 429 1.70 -20.86 23.10
N VAL A 430 0.91 -20.11 23.89
CA VAL A 430 0.05 -20.71 24.92
C VAL A 430 -1.01 -21.64 24.31
N PHE A 431 -1.65 -21.21 23.22
CA PHE A 431 -2.55 -22.06 22.44
C PHE A 431 -1.87 -23.34 21.98
N ALA A 432 -0.69 -23.23 21.35
CA ALA A 432 0.04 -24.38 20.83
C ALA A 432 0.40 -25.38 21.94
N ASN A 433 0.78 -24.92 23.13
CA ASN A 433 1.06 -25.79 24.27
C ASN A 433 -0.20 -26.51 24.77
N ALA A 434 -1.34 -25.82 24.85
CA ALA A 434 -2.61 -26.44 25.25
C ALA A 434 -3.06 -27.50 24.23
N MET A 435 -2.93 -27.20 22.93
CA MET A 435 -3.22 -28.14 21.84
C MET A 435 -2.32 -29.37 21.89
N ALA A 436 -1.01 -29.16 22.00
CA ALA A 436 -0.04 -30.26 22.06
C ALA A 436 -0.24 -31.15 23.30
N ALA A 437 -0.52 -30.57 24.46
CA ALA A 437 -0.81 -31.33 25.67
C ALA A 437 -2.06 -32.21 25.50
N ALA A 438 -3.15 -31.65 24.95
CA ALA A 438 -4.38 -32.41 24.72
C ALA A 438 -4.19 -33.54 23.72
N TYR A 439 -3.41 -33.29 22.65
CA TYR A 439 -3.11 -34.24 21.60
C TYR A 439 -2.19 -35.37 22.05
N ASN A 440 -1.04 -35.04 22.63
CA ASN A 440 -0.03 -36.02 23.05
C ASN A 440 -0.55 -36.93 24.16
N ALA A 441 -1.57 -36.51 24.92
CA ALA A 441 -2.25 -37.36 25.89
C ALA A 441 -3.11 -38.47 25.24
N ASP A 442 -3.52 -38.30 23.98
CA ASP A 442 -4.35 -39.27 23.25
C ASP A 442 -3.55 -40.08 22.21
N PHE A 443 -2.34 -39.64 21.84
CA PHE A 443 -1.53 -40.24 20.79
C PHE A 443 -0.08 -40.45 21.20
N ASP A 444 0.40 -41.69 21.06
CA ASP A 444 1.80 -42.07 21.33
C ASP A 444 2.75 -41.85 20.15
N THR A 445 2.23 -41.66 18.93
CA THR A 445 3.02 -41.48 17.69
C THR A 445 2.79 -40.10 17.09
N ASN A 446 3.80 -39.59 16.34
CA ASN A 446 3.76 -38.29 15.67
C ASN A 446 3.35 -37.15 16.61
N GLN A 447 3.97 -37.11 17.80
CA GLN A 447 3.71 -36.13 18.84
C GLN A 447 3.92 -34.69 18.35
N LEU A 448 3.15 -33.77 18.92
CA LEU A 448 3.33 -32.34 18.74
C LEU A 448 4.40 -31.85 19.73
N VAL A 449 5.42 -31.15 19.21
CA VAL A 449 6.50 -30.58 20.02
C VAL A 449 6.36 -29.06 19.93
N PRO A 450 5.56 -28.45 20.82
CA PRO A 450 5.28 -27.04 20.72
C PRO A 450 6.52 -26.21 21.07
N VAL A 451 6.62 -25.01 20.49
CA VAL A 451 7.47 -23.96 21.05
C VAL A 451 7.04 -23.77 22.51
N SER A 452 7.95 -23.94 23.46
CA SER A 452 7.63 -23.76 24.88
C SER A 452 7.36 -22.28 25.19
N VAL A 453 6.64 -21.98 26.27
CA VAL A 453 6.40 -20.59 26.72
C VAL A 453 7.72 -19.84 26.94
N GLU A 454 8.72 -20.52 27.52
CA GLU A 454 10.05 -19.95 27.75
C GLU A 454 10.78 -19.65 26.43
N THR A 455 10.84 -20.62 25.51
CA THR A 455 11.47 -20.44 24.19
C THR A 455 10.76 -19.36 23.39
N GLY A 456 9.42 -19.33 23.41
CA GLY A 456 8.63 -18.29 22.76
C GLY A 456 8.93 -16.90 23.29
N ASN A 457 9.05 -16.72 24.60
CA ASN A 457 9.43 -15.45 25.22
C ASN A 457 10.87 -15.02 24.85
N THR A 458 11.81 -15.97 24.84
CA THR A 458 13.19 -15.73 24.42
C THR A 458 13.27 -15.30 22.97
N ASN A 459 12.59 -16.02 22.08
CA ASN A 459 12.49 -15.68 20.65
C ASN A 459 11.89 -14.29 20.48
N TYR A 460 10.79 -13.99 21.19
CA TYR A 460 10.12 -12.70 21.10
C TYR A 460 11.04 -11.52 21.43
N ALA A 461 11.77 -11.62 22.55
CA ALA A 461 12.71 -10.60 22.98
C ALA A 461 13.84 -10.42 21.96
N MET A 462 14.42 -11.53 21.50
CA MET A 462 15.49 -11.52 20.50
C MET A 462 15.04 -10.91 19.17
N SER A 463 13.91 -11.36 18.63
CA SER A 463 13.30 -10.82 17.41
C SER A 463 13.04 -9.32 17.51
N THR A 464 12.51 -8.86 18.65
CA THR A 464 12.26 -7.43 18.90
C THR A 464 13.56 -6.63 18.88
N ARG A 465 14.60 -7.09 19.57
CA ARG A 465 15.92 -6.44 19.59
C ARG A 465 16.54 -6.36 18.21
N ARG A 466 16.47 -7.44 17.44
CA ARG A 466 16.98 -7.50 16.07
C ARG A 466 16.25 -6.54 15.14
N ASN A 467 14.92 -6.57 15.16
CA ASN A 467 14.10 -5.67 14.36
C ASN A 467 14.42 -4.20 14.66
N THR A 468 14.61 -3.83 15.93
CA THR A 468 15.02 -2.46 16.30
C THR A 468 16.33 -2.02 15.63
N ILE A 469 17.35 -2.88 15.63
CA ILE A 469 18.62 -2.58 14.94
C ILE A 469 18.39 -2.53 13.41
N GLY A 470 17.66 -3.50 12.85
CA GLY A 470 17.37 -3.56 11.42
C GLY A 470 16.61 -2.34 10.88
N THR A 471 15.66 -1.81 11.66
CA THR A 471 14.96 -0.56 11.34
C THR A 471 15.90 0.63 11.34
N ALA A 472 16.83 0.72 12.31
CA ALA A 472 17.84 1.78 12.32
C ALA A 472 18.79 1.70 11.11
N ILE A 473 19.19 0.49 10.70
CA ILE A 473 19.97 0.28 9.47
C ILE A 473 19.18 0.72 8.23
N THR A 474 17.87 0.41 8.17
CA THR A 474 17.01 0.76 7.03
C THR A 474 16.92 2.27 6.80
N ALA A 475 16.96 3.07 7.86
CA ALA A 475 17.00 4.53 7.76
C ALA A 475 18.24 5.04 6.98
N GLY A 476 19.30 4.23 6.94
CA GLY A 476 20.53 4.50 6.19
C GLY A 476 20.48 4.30 4.68
N ARG A 477 19.35 3.80 4.12
CA ARG A 477 19.28 3.53 2.68
C ARG A 477 19.40 4.81 1.85
N ASP A 478 18.76 5.88 2.29
CA ASP A 478 18.73 7.16 1.56
C ASP A 478 19.85 8.11 1.99
N ILE A 479 20.78 7.63 2.83
CA ILE A 479 21.96 8.38 3.25
C ILE A 479 23.03 8.22 2.18
N VAL A 480 23.07 9.20 1.28
CA VAL A 480 24.06 9.33 0.20
C VAL A 480 24.89 10.59 0.44
N ALA A 481 26.19 10.50 0.19
CA ALA A 481 27.09 11.63 0.31
C ALA A 481 26.82 12.61 -0.83
N GLY A 482 26.77 13.90 -0.49
CA GLY A 482 26.58 14.95 -1.46
C GLY A 482 27.25 16.25 -1.03
N THR A 483 27.11 17.27 -1.86
CA THR A 483 27.76 18.58 -1.66
C THR A 483 26.75 19.72 -1.58
N LYS A 484 25.47 19.44 -1.82
CA LYS A 484 24.39 20.43 -1.80
C LYS A 484 23.89 20.64 -0.37
N VAL A 485 23.24 21.76 -0.11
CA VAL A 485 22.61 21.99 1.20
C VAL A 485 21.54 20.93 1.43
N GLY A 486 21.55 20.33 2.62
CA GLY A 486 20.66 19.22 2.98
C GLY A 486 21.19 17.82 2.65
N ASP A 487 22.30 17.72 1.89
CA ASP A 487 23.00 16.45 1.69
C ASP A 487 23.80 16.05 2.95
N TYR A 488 24.08 14.75 3.09
CA TYR A 488 25.01 14.27 4.11
C TYR A 488 26.47 14.45 3.65
N THR A 489 27.36 14.78 4.59
CA THR A 489 28.79 14.88 4.27
C THR A 489 29.38 13.49 3.99
N GLU A 490 30.44 13.42 3.19
CA GLU A 490 31.17 12.16 2.92
C GLU A 490 31.70 11.51 4.22
N ALA A 491 32.15 12.33 5.17
CA ALA A 491 32.59 11.86 6.48
C ALA A 491 31.43 11.24 7.27
N SER A 492 30.25 11.86 7.26
CA SER A 492 29.05 11.34 7.94
C SER A 492 28.54 10.05 7.32
N VAL A 493 28.51 9.95 5.99
CA VAL A 493 28.14 8.70 5.33
C VAL A 493 29.16 7.61 5.66
N SER A 494 30.45 7.91 5.61
CA SER A 494 31.51 6.96 5.98
C SER A 494 31.38 6.48 7.43
N ALA A 495 31.12 7.39 8.37
CA ALA A 495 30.89 7.08 9.78
C ALA A 495 29.64 6.18 9.96
N PHE A 496 28.56 6.48 9.24
CA PHE A 496 27.36 5.64 9.23
C PHE A 496 27.67 4.22 8.73
N ARG A 497 28.39 4.08 7.62
CA ARG A 497 28.74 2.75 7.07
C ARG A 497 29.63 1.94 8.03
N ALA A 498 30.55 2.60 8.74
CA ALA A 498 31.34 1.94 9.78
C ALA A 498 30.46 1.50 10.98
N ALA A 499 29.52 2.34 11.42
CA ALA A 499 28.56 1.98 12.47
C ALA A 499 27.60 0.86 12.03
N GLU A 500 27.25 0.82 10.76
CA GLU A 500 26.47 -0.25 10.14
C GLU A 500 27.20 -1.60 10.25
N ASP A 501 28.50 -1.66 9.96
CA ASP A 501 29.30 -2.87 10.13
C ASP A 501 29.32 -3.38 11.58
N ALA A 502 29.44 -2.48 12.55
CA ALA A 502 29.35 -2.82 13.96
C ALA A 502 27.94 -3.32 14.33
N ALA A 503 26.89 -2.69 13.82
CA ALA A 503 25.51 -3.12 14.05
C ALA A 503 25.22 -4.53 13.48
N PHE A 504 25.75 -4.85 12.29
CA PHE A 504 25.66 -6.21 11.74
C PHE A 504 26.43 -7.25 12.56
N SER A 505 27.53 -6.85 13.20
CA SER A 505 28.28 -7.71 14.13
C SER A 505 27.45 -8.02 15.38
N VAL A 506 26.72 -7.04 15.92
CA VAL A 506 25.75 -7.26 17.02
C VAL A 506 24.63 -8.18 16.56
N LEU A 507 24.06 -7.94 15.38
CA LEU A 507 23.06 -8.85 14.80
C LEU A 507 23.63 -10.28 14.65
N ALA A 508 24.92 -10.50 14.37
CA ALA A 508 25.48 -11.85 14.23
C ALA A 508 25.49 -12.68 15.52
N GLN A 509 25.37 -12.05 16.69
CA GLN A 509 25.38 -12.73 17.97
C GLN A 509 24.14 -13.63 18.15
N GLN A 510 24.30 -14.74 18.88
CA GLN A 510 23.18 -15.61 19.26
C GLN A 510 22.24 -14.91 20.25
N THR A 511 22.80 -14.16 21.19
CA THR A 511 22.09 -13.39 22.21
C THR A 511 22.46 -11.92 22.09
N ILE A 512 21.49 -11.02 22.21
CA ILE A 512 21.68 -9.57 22.15
C ILE A 512 21.02 -8.96 23.39
N THR A 513 21.71 -8.03 24.04
CA THR A 513 21.18 -7.26 25.19
C THR A 513 20.54 -5.94 24.76
N ASP A 514 19.67 -5.37 25.59
CA ASP A 514 19.06 -4.06 25.31
C ASP A 514 20.10 -2.92 25.29
N ALA A 515 21.20 -3.07 26.04
CA ALA A 515 22.32 -2.14 26.02
C ALA A 515 23.08 -2.18 24.68
N GLU A 516 23.33 -3.37 24.12
CA GLU A 516 23.94 -3.51 22.79
C GLU A 516 23.06 -2.94 21.69
N VAL A 517 21.73 -3.16 21.76
CA VAL A 517 20.77 -2.53 20.84
C VAL A 517 20.87 -1.01 20.92
N THR A 518 20.81 -0.46 22.13
CA THR A 518 20.87 0.99 22.36
C THR A 518 22.17 1.57 21.83
N ASN A 519 23.31 0.92 22.10
CA ASN A 519 24.61 1.35 21.62
C ASN A 519 24.71 1.30 20.10
N ALA A 520 24.26 0.21 19.46
CA ALA A 520 24.26 0.06 18.01
C ALA A 520 23.39 1.13 17.32
N VAL A 521 22.17 1.36 17.82
CA VAL A 521 21.25 2.38 17.29
C VAL A 521 21.81 3.79 17.50
N ASN A 522 22.42 4.07 18.64
CA ASN A 522 23.04 5.37 18.89
C ASN A 522 24.28 5.59 18.01
N ALA A 523 25.11 4.57 17.81
CA ALA A 523 26.27 4.64 16.92
C ALA A 523 25.86 4.91 15.46
N LEU A 524 24.80 4.26 14.97
CA LEU A 524 24.24 4.51 13.64
C LEU A 524 23.74 5.94 13.47
N LYS A 525 23.36 6.62 14.55
CA LYS A 525 22.90 8.01 14.50
C LYS A 525 24.03 9.02 14.77
N ALA A 526 25.11 8.59 15.41
CA ALA A 526 26.19 9.45 15.82
C ALA A 526 26.98 9.97 14.61
N GLY A 527 27.22 11.29 14.55
CA GLY A 527 28.03 11.90 13.49
C GLY A 527 27.36 12.00 12.11
N LEU A 528 26.06 11.71 12.03
CA LEU A 528 25.26 12.05 10.85
C LEU A 528 25.03 13.57 10.81
N GLU A 529 25.90 14.26 10.09
CA GLU A 529 25.85 15.70 9.86
C GLU A 529 25.34 15.95 8.43
N VAL A 530 24.43 16.92 8.31
CA VAL A 530 23.98 17.42 7.01
C VAL A 530 24.57 18.78 6.74
N ILE A 531 24.78 19.07 5.46
CA ILE A 531 25.31 20.35 5.02
C ILE A 531 24.27 21.43 5.33
N ALA A 532 24.51 22.19 6.39
CA ALA A 532 23.66 23.29 6.80
C ALA A 532 23.73 24.47 5.80
N PRO A 533 22.66 25.26 5.66
CA PRO A 533 22.68 26.46 4.85
C PRO A 533 23.62 27.51 5.46
N THR A 534 24.44 28.11 4.60
CA THR A 534 25.31 29.26 4.87
C THR A 534 25.11 30.29 3.77
N SER A 535 25.35 31.57 4.05
CA SER A 535 25.22 32.63 3.02
C SER A 535 26.05 32.36 1.76
N ALA A 536 27.14 31.60 1.87
CA ALA A 536 27.99 31.23 0.75
C ALA A 536 27.40 30.09 -0.10
N ASN A 537 26.89 29.03 0.53
CA ASN A 537 26.40 27.84 -0.20
C ASN A 537 24.94 27.98 -0.67
N THR A 538 24.19 28.96 -0.18
CA THR A 538 22.82 29.25 -0.64
C THR A 538 22.73 30.35 -1.70
N ALA A 539 23.80 31.11 -1.92
CA ALA A 539 23.79 32.26 -2.83
C ALA A 539 23.40 31.87 -4.26
N GLY A 540 22.34 32.49 -4.79
CA GLY A 540 21.87 32.27 -6.16
C GLY A 540 21.21 30.91 -6.42
N LYS A 541 20.94 30.13 -5.37
CA LYS A 541 20.36 28.80 -5.46
C LYS A 541 18.89 28.76 -5.04
N TYR A 542 18.23 27.65 -5.37
CA TYR A 542 16.82 27.41 -5.10
C TYR A 542 16.64 26.16 -4.23
N PHE A 543 15.63 26.20 -3.37
CA PHE A 543 15.42 25.17 -2.37
C PHE A 543 13.95 24.80 -2.25
N ARG A 544 13.70 23.52 -2.04
CA ARG A 544 12.44 22.98 -1.54
C ARG A 544 12.60 22.63 -0.06
N LEU A 545 11.55 22.88 0.71
CA LEU A 545 11.51 22.65 2.16
C LEU A 545 10.30 21.77 2.46
N TYR A 546 10.49 20.59 3.05
CA TYR A 546 9.39 19.64 3.24
C TYR A 546 9.53 18.79 4.49
N THR A 547 8.44 18.18 4.93
CA THR A 547 8.38 17.37 6.16
C THR A 547 8.26 15.88 5.83
N PRO A 548 9.36 15.10 5.85
CA PRO A 548 9.31 13.68 5.48
C PRO A 548 8.37 12.87 6.39
N ASN A 549 8.26 13.26 7.66
CA ASN A 549 7.41 12.60 8.67
C ASN A 549 5.94 13.09 8.68
N ARG A 550 5.53 13.88 7.68
CA ARG A 550 4.13 14.33 7.47
C ARG A 550 3.69 14.11 6.02
N GLY A 551 3.99 12.92 5.49
CA GLY A 551 3.64 12.55 4.13
C GLY A 551 4.45 13.29 3.06
N SER A 552 5.68 13.70 3.40
CA SER A 552 6.59 14.46 2.52
C SER A 552 5.92 15.70 1.90
N ARG A 553 5.25 16.49 2.73
CA ARG A 553 4.55 17.71 2.31
C ARG A 553 5.52 18.89 2.22
N TYR A 554 5.50 19.57 1.08
CA TYR A 554 6.35 20.70 0.72
C TYR A 554 5.71 22.02 1.12
N LEU A 555 6.51 22.92 1.73
CA LEU A 555 6.12 24.28 2.05
C LEU A 555 5.68 25.00 0.79
N THR A 556 4.39 25.33 0.73
CA THR A 556 3.76 25.96 -0.43
C THR A 556 3.32 27.38 -0.09
N ASN A 557 3.77 28.34 -0.89
CA ASN A 557 3.28 29.70 -0.88
C ASN A 557 1.94 29.77 -1.63
N ASN A 558 0.87 30.09 -0.91
CA ASN A 558 -0.45 30.32 -1.52
C ASN A 558 -0.58 31.77 -2.03
N GLY A 559 0.44 32.62 -1.88
CA GLY A 559 0.47 34.02 -2.31
C GLY A 559 0.60 34.97 -1.12
N SER A 560 1.26 36.11 -1.35
CA SER A 560 1.52 37.12 -0.31
C SER A 560 0.27 37.46 0.53
N GLY A 561 0.41 37.37 1.85
CA GLY A 561 -0.62 37.67 2.84
C GLY A 561 -1.55 36.48 3.17
N THR A 562 -1.43 35.37 2.43
CA THR A 562 -2.26 34.17 2.66
C THR A 562 -1.54 33.14 3.51
N THR A 563 -2.32 32.36 4.28
CA THR A 563 -1.78 31.24 5.07
C THR A 563 -1.09 30.22 4.17
N MET A 564 0.13 29.86 4.52
CA MET A 564 0.89 28.80 3.84
C MET A 564 0.36 27.41 4.18
N SER A 565 0.56 26.46 3.27
CA SER A 565 0.16 25.06 3.45
C SER A 565 1.25 24.08 2.99
N GLY A 566 1.11 22.82 3.42
CA GLY A 566 1.93 21.69 3.02
C GLY A 566 1.24 20.83 1.97
N LEU A 567 1.74 20.84 0.75
CA LEU A 567 1.16 20.07 -0.36
C LEU A 567 2.13 18.99 -0.86
N PRO A 568 1.64 17.95 -1.57
CA PRO A 568 2.50 17.05 -2.32
C PRO A 568 3.39 17.82 -3.30
N LEU A 569 4.51 17.21 -3.69
CA LEU A 569 5.44 17.79 -4.65
C LEU A 569 4.74 18.13 -5.97
N THR A 570 5.03 19.32 -6.49
CA THR A 570 4.61 19.82 -7.81
C THR A 570 5.82 20.36 -8.58
N THR A 571 5.67 20.61 -9.87
CA THR A 571 6.69 21.31 -10.67
C THR A 571 6.61 22.83 -10.50
N PHE A 572 5.69 23.37 -9.69
CA PHE A 572 5.48 24.82 -9.61
C PHE A 572 6.46 25.53 -8.67
N ASP A 573 6.81 26.76 -9.04
CA ASP A 573 7.63 27.69 -8.27
C ASP A 573 7.02 28.13 -6.91
N SER A 574 5.74 27.87 -6.67
CA SER A 574 5.07 28.10 -5.38
C SER A 574 5.64 27.27 -4.22
N GLN A 575 6.39 26.21 -4.53
CA GLN A 575 7.08 25.36 -3.56
C GLN A 575 8.58 25.63 -3.48
N VAL A 576 9.07 26.66 -4.19
CA VAL A 576 10.49 26.93 -4.36
C VAL A 576 10.88 28.24 -3.66
N TRP A 577 11.98 28.18 -2.93
CA TRP A 577 12.44 29.22 -2.02
C TRP A 577 13.90 29.58 -2.27
N GLN A 578 14.24 30.85 -2.08
CA GLN A 578 15.61 31.33 -1.99
C GLN A 578 15.94 31.57 -0.52
N LEU A 579 17.13 31.15 -0.09
CA LEU A 579 17.65 31.37 1.26
C LEU A 579 18.71 32.47 1.20
N GLU A 580 18.30 33.72 1.36
CA GLU A 580 19.21 34.88 1.25
C GLU A 580 19.82 35.19 2.62
N GLY A 581 21.15 35.12 2.73
CA GLY A 581 21.84 35.34 3.99
C GLY A 581 21.76 36.79 4.50
N ARG A 582 21.58 36.96 5.82
CA ARG A 582 21.70 38.22 6.55
C ARG A 582 23.04 38.34 7.26
N ASN A 583 23.38 39.57 7.68
CA ASN A 583 24.61 39.87 8.42
C ASN A 583 24.65 39.25 9.83
N ASP A 584 23.50 38.93 10.42
CA ASP A 584 23.38 38.28 11.74
C ASP A 584 23.45 36.74 11.66
N GLY A 585 23.71 36.18 10.47
CA GLY A 585 23.77 34.74 10.22
C GLY A 585 22.40 34.07 10.02
N SER A 586 21.30 34.82 10.08
CA SER A 586 19.96 34.32 9.71
C SER A 586 19.68 34.48 8.22
N PHE A 587 18.53 34.02 7.74
CA PHE A 587 18.14 34.03 6.34
C PHE A 587 16.80 34.75 6.11
N ASP A 588 16.69 35.46 5.01
CA ASP A 588 15.40 35.68 4.35
C ASP A 588 15.02 34.40 3.60
N ILE A 589 13.83 33.85 3.89
CA ILE A 589 13.26 32.78 3.09
C ILE A 589 12.29 33.43 2.10
N LYS A 590 12.74 33.58 0.85
CA LYS A 590 12.03 34.33 -0.19
C LYS A 590 11.39 33.38 -1.21
N SER A 591 10.10 33.55 -1.47
CA SER A 591 9.36 32.75 -2.44
C SER A 591 9.80 33.09 -3.86
N VAL A 592 10.05 32.08 -4.70
CA VAL A 592 10.31 32.29 -6.13
C VAL A 592 9.04 32.70 -6.88
N TYR A 593 7.89 32.17 -6.47
CA TYR A 593 6.58 32.44 -7.09
C TYR A 593 6.19 33.93 -7.20
N ASP A 594 6.30 34.69 -6.10
CA ASP A 594 5.87 36.08 -6.07
C ASP A 594 6.85 37.01 -5.36
N ASP A 595 8.12 36.63 -5.19
CA ASP A 595 9.15 37.45 -4.51
C ASP A 595 8.81 37.87 -3.07
N SER A 596 7.78 37.29 -2.45
CA SER A 596 7.42 37.57 -1.06
C SER A 596 8.33 36.82 -0.08
N TYR A 597 8.49 37.38 1.12
CA TYR A 597 9.29 36.80 2.20
C TYR A 597 8.40 36.04 3.17
N MET A 598 8.84 34.87 3.62
CA MET A 598 8.17 34.15 4.70
C MET A 598 8.18 34.98 5.99
N ALA A 599 7.00 35.18 6.56
CA ALA A 599 6.76 36.06 7.70
C ALA A 599 6.25 35.27 8.91
N MET A 600 6.64 35.72 10.10
CA MET A 600 6.15 35.14 11.34
C MET A 600 4.76 35.69 11.70
N THR A 601 3.72 35.09 11.14
CA THR A 601 2.31 35.36 11.47
C THR A 601 1.68 34.15 12.19
N SER A 602 0.42 34.26 12.61
CA SER A 602 -0.32 33.14 13.19
C SER A 602 -1.68 32.99 12.51
N PRO A 603 -1.86 32.03 11.59
CA PRO A 603 -0.88 31.07 11.01
C PRO A 603 0.22 31.71 10.16
N ILE A 604 1.25 30.95 9.75
CA ILE A 604 2.39 31.45 8.95
C ILE A 604 1.93 31.84 7.53
N SER A 605 2.42 32.99 7.04
CA SER A 605 2.15 33.54 5.72
C SER A 605 3.41 34.16 5.11
N THR A 606 3.32 34.63 3.87
CA THR A 606 4.36 35.41 3.20
C THR A 606 3.97 36.88 3.11
N THR A 607 4.93 37.79 2.91
CA THR A 607 4.69 39.24 2.77
C THR A 607 5.67 39.89 1.80
N LYS A 608 5.25 40.93 1.07
CA LYS A 608 6.14 41.71 0.19
C LYS A 608 7.18 42.52 0.97
N ALA A 609 6.87 42.89 2.22
CA ALA A 609 7.76 43.68 3.05
C ALA A 609 8.79 42.79 3.75
N LYS A 610 10.09 43.04 3.53
CA LYS A 610 11.16 42.28 4.17
C LYS A 610 10.98 42.23 5.71
N PRO A 611 10.84 41.05 6.33
CA PRO A 611 10.65 40.93 7.77
C PRO A 611 11.83 41.46 8.58
N ALA A 612 11.55 41.96 9.79
CA ALA A 612 12.59 42.50 10.68
C ALA A 612 13.55 41.42 11.18
N ASN A 613 13.03 40.23 11.51
CA ASN A 613 13.81 39.09 11.97
C ASN A 613 13.95 38.05 10.84
N GLY A 614 15.13 37.45 10.72
CA GLY A 614 15.36 36.34 9.79
C GLY A 614 15.14 34.96 10.42
N TRP A 615 15.27 33.94 9.57
CA TRP A 615 15.10 32.54 9.90
C TRP A 615 16.45 31.84 10.11
N SER A 616 16.53 30.94 11.08
CA SER A 616 17.69 30.10 11.34
C SER A 616 17.31 28.63 11.17
N PHE A 617 18.27 27.86 10.69
CA PHE A 617 18.17 26.41 10.53
C PHE A 617 19.00 25.76 11.63
N VAL A 618 18.34 24.95 12.46
CA VAL A 618 18.99 24.23 13.57
C VAL A 618 18.77 22.75 13.35
N GLU A 619 19.79 21.92 13.47
CA GLU A 619 19.59 20.47 13.37
C GLU A 619 18.59 19.97 14.42
N SER A 620 17.68 19.08 13.99
CA SER A 620 16.70 18.46 14.86
C SER A 620 17.30 17.26 15.61
N ASN A 621 16.49 16.58 16.43
CA ASN A 621 16.90 15.32 17.04
C ASN A 621 16.85 14.10 16.08
N ALA A 622 16.43 14.33 14.83
CA ALA A 622 16.44 13.37 13.75
C ALA A 622 17.53 13.79 12.75
N PRO A 623 18.58 12.98 12.56
CA PRO A 623 19.68 13.32 11.67
C PRO A 623 19.22 13.62 10.24
N GLY A 624 19.74 14.70 9.67
CA GLY A 624 19.39 15.17 8.33
C GLY A 624 18.12 16.00 8.21
N LEU A 625 17.47 16.33 9.33
CA LEU A 625 16.32 17.24 9.37
C LEU A 625 16.63 18.47 10.21
N PHE A 626 16.10 19.61 9.78
CA PHE A 626 16.26 20.91 10.38
C PHE A 626 14.97 21.39 11.04
N ILE A 627 15.12 22.09 12.15
CA ILE A 627 14.13 22.98 12.73
C ILE A 627 14.35 24.36 12.14
N ILE A 628 13.29 24.92 11.54
CA ILE A 628 13.29 26.26 10.94
C ILE A 628 12.62 27.22 11.92
N LYS A 629 13.38 28.19 12.45
CA LYS A 629 12.92 29.07 13.53
C LYS A 629 13.29 30.53 13.30
N SER A 630 12.51 31.44 13.88
CA SER A 630 12.82 32.88 13.91
C SER A 630 12.54 33.41 15.32
N GLY A 631 13.59 33.71 16.08
CA GLY A 631 13.49 34.02 17.50
C GLY A 631 12.97 32.83 18.31
N THR A 632 11.91 33.04 19.10
CA THR A 632 11.23 32.01 19.91
C THR A 632 10.10 31.28 19.15
N ASN A 633 10.02 31.46 17.83
CA ASN A 633 8.94 30.93 17.01
C ASN A 633 9.49 29.90 16.01
N GLN A 634 8.67 28.94 15.60
CA GLN A 634 9.13 27.76 14.88
C GLN A 634 8.06 27.24 13.91
N LEU A 635 8.49 26.78 12.73
CA LEU A 635 7.59 26.19 11.75
C LEU A 635 7.06 24.83 12.22
N ASN A 636 5.78 24.60 12.00
CA ASN A 636 5.13 23.30 12.19
C ASN A 636 4.13 23.00 11.07
N GLN A 637 4.29 21.85 10.43
CA GLN A 637 3.34 21.30 9.46
C GLN A 637 2.21 20.57 10.18
N GLN A 638 0.98 21.08 10.08
CA GLN A 638 -0.19 20.36 10.56
C GLN A 638 -0.40 19.05 9.80
N ASN A 639 -0.92 18.05 10.49
CA ASN A 639 -1.26 16.75 9.92
C ASN A 639 -2.72 16.66 9.40
N ASN A 640 -3.52 17.71 9.61
CA ASN A 640 -4.93 17.74 9.23
C ASN A 640 -5.15 18.72 8.07
N THR A 641 -6.03 18.37 7.12
CA THR A 641 -6.47 19.25 6.04
C THR A 641 -7.00 20.57 6.60
N PRO A 642 -6.55 21.75 6.10
CA PRO A 642 -5.84 21.98 4.84
C PRO A 642 -4.30 21.97 4.93
N TYR A 643 -3.73 21.34 5.96
CA TYR A 643 -2.28 21.16 6.15
C TYR A 643 -1.56 22.50 6.32
N ASN A 644 -2.09 23.39 7.16
CA ASN A 644 -1.52 24.71 7.37
C ASN A 644 -0.12 24.65 7.99
N ILE A 645 0.68 25.66 7.71
CA ILE A 645 1.95 25.93 8.38
C ILE A 645 1.68 26.83 9.58
N LEU A 646 2.01 26.34 10.77
CA LEU A 646 1.79 27.06 12.02
C LEU A 646 3.10 27.57 12.62
N ASN A 647 2.95 28.61 13.45
CA ASN A 647 3.93 28.93 14.47
C ASN A 647 3.66 28.05 15.70
N TRP A 648 4.46 27.00 15.90
CA TRP A 648 4.30 26.07 17.02
C TRP A 648 5.65 25.42 17.38
N GLY A 649 5.89 25.17 18.67
CA GLY A 649 7.11 24.53 19.17
C GLY A 649 8.10 25.45 19.88
N GLY A 650 7.81 26.77 19.95
CA GLY A 650 8.54 27.69 20.83
C GLY A 650 10.02 27.91 20.49
N GLY A 651 10.49 27.50 19.31
CA GLY A 651 11.88 27.64 18.89
C GLY A 651 12.86 26.65 19.53
N SER A 652 12.35 25.69 20.30
CA SER A 652 13.14 24.70 21.05
C SER A 652 12.64 23.27 20.90
N ASN A 653 11.50 23.03 20.24
CA ASN A 653 10.98 21.69 20.03
C ASN A 653 11.74 20.98 18.90
N LEU A 654 12.69 20.12 19.26
CA LEU A 654 13.49 19.37 18.29
C LEU A 654 12.87 18.01 17.91
N SER A 655 11.76 17.60 18.53
CA SER A 655 11.25 16.22 18.49
C SER A 655 9.96 16.03 17.72
N ASP A 656 9.10 17.04 17.59
CA ASP A 656 7.84 16.90 16.84
C ASP A 656 8.08 16.70 15.33
N ASP A 657 7.39 15.75 14.73
CA ASP A 657 7.52 15.41 13.31
C ASP A 657 7.05 16.52 12.36
N GLY A 658 6.10 17.36 12.76
CA GLY A 658 5.66 18.51 11.96
C GLY A 658 6.68 19.65 11.99
N CYS A 659 7.58 19.66 12.97
CA CYS A 659 8.64 20.66 13.11
C CYS A 659 9.91 20.34 12.33
N LYS A 660 10.06 19.11 11.83
CA LYS A 660 11.29 18.61 11.20
C LYS A 660 11.20 18.72 9.69
N TYR A 661 12.00 19.62 9.11
CA TYR A 661 12.05 19.87 7.68
C TYR A 661 13.34 19.34 7.07
N LYS A 662 13.22 18.69 5.92
CA LYS A 662 14.35 18.44 5.02
C LYS A 662 14.46 19.64 4.06
N ILE A 663 15.71 19.98 3.72
CA ILE A 663 16.06 20.98 2.72
C ILE A 663 16.58 20.23 1.50
N GLU A 664 16.07 20.58 0.33
CA GLU A 664 16.48 20.02 -0.95
C GLU A 664 16.89 21.17 -1.87
N GLU A 665 18.13 21.18 -2.34
CA GLU A 665 18.59 22.11 -3.37
C GLU A 665 18.10 21.66 -4.75
N VAL A 666 17.40 22.54 -5.47
CA VAL A 666 16.80 22.27 -6.78
C VAL A 666 17.37 23.17 -7.87
N ASP A 667 17.49 22.64 -9.08
CA ASP A 667 17.97 23.41 -10.23
C ASP A 667 16.83 24.21 -10.86
N ALA A 668 17.17 25.32 -11.54
CA ALA A 668 16.16 26.18 -12.18
C ALA A 668 15.35 25.48 -13.29
N SER A 669 15.85 24.35 -13.80
CA SER A 669 15.16 23.47 -14.75
C SER A 669 14.11 22.57 -14.11
N ASP A 670 14.11 22.44 -12.78
CA ASP A 670 13.29 21.46 -12.05
C ASP A 670 11.93 22.03 -11.61
N PHE A 671 11.66 23.28 -11.97
CA PHE A 671 10.40 23.95 -11.68
C PHE A 671 10.01 24.97 -12.76
N ASP A 672 8.71 25.04 -13.01
CA ASP A 672 8.09 25.99 -13.90
C ASP A 672 7.88 27.31 -13.13
N ARG A 673 8.46 28.39 -13.64
CA ARG A 673 8.09 29.73 -13.16
C ARG A 673 6.76 30.11 -13.75
N LEU A 674 5.71 30.16 -12.92
CA LEU A 674 4.47 30.84 -13.27
C LEU A 674 4.72 32.35 -13.18
N GLN A 675 5.48 32.90 -14.12
CA GLN A 675 5.65 34.35 -14.20
C GLN A 675 4.34 34.97 -14.69
N VAL A 676 3.50 35.39 -13.74
CA VAL A 676 2.41 36.33 -13.98
C VAL A 676 3.01 37.73 -14.05
N GLN A 677 3.47 38.17 -15.22
CA GLN A 677 4.03 39.51 -15.45
C GLN A 677 2.90 40.55 -15.51
N ASP A 678 3.10 41.68 -14.85
CA ASP A 678 2.16 42.81 -14.88
C ASP A 678 1.98 43.29 -16.34
N GLY A 679 0.73 43.28 -16.82
CA GLY A 679 0.40 43.62 -18.21
C GLY A 679 0.47 42.45 -19.22
N GLN A 680 0.78 41.21 -18.80
CA GLN A 680 0.62 40.02 -19.65
C GLN A 680 -0.75 39.36 -19.47
N LEU A 681 -1.23 38.73 -20.56
CA LEU A 681 -2.56 38.10 -20.67
C LEU A 681 -2.53 36.65 -20.20
N TYR A 682 -3.39 36.28 -19.25
CA TYR A 682 -3.57 34.91 -18.76
C TYR A 682 -5.00 34.43 -19.04
N THR A 683 -5.14 33.15 -19.42
CA THR A 683 -6.46 32.51 -19.62
C THR A 683 -6.81 31.69 -18.39
N ILE A 684 -7.84 32.08 -17.65
CA ILE A 684 -8.36 31.33 -16.50
C ILE A 684 -9.49 30.42 -17.02
N ALA A 685 -9.33 29.10 -16.86
CA ALA A 685 -10.39 28.14 -17.17
C ALA A 685 -11.35 28.01 -15.97
N GLY A 686 -12.62 28.38 -16.16
CA GLY A 686 -13.69 28.18 -15.17
C GLY A 686 -14.59 26.99 -15.53
N TYR A 687 -15.05 26.25 -14.52
CA TYR A 687 -16.09 25.21 -14.65
C TYR A 687 -17.48 25.81 -14.44
N VAL A 688 -18.48 25.34 -15.21
CA VAL A 688 -19.90 25.65 -14.99
C VAL A 688 -20.58 24.43 -14.35
N ALA A 689 -21.14 24.59 -13.15
CA ALA A 689 -21.97 23.56 -12.52
C ALA A 689 -23.42 24.05 -12.44
N ARG A 690 -24.36 23.30 -13.04
CA ARG A 690 -25.80 23.52 -12.86
C ARG A 690 -26.30 22.67 -11.69
N ASN A 691 -26.90 23.32 -10.70
CA ASN A 691 -27.71 22.64 -9.71
C ASN A 691 -29.03 23.41 -9.53
N GLY A 692 -30.16 22.77 -9.83
CA GLY A 692 -31.49 23.29 -9.47
C GLY A 692 -32.00 24.57 -10.18
N GLY A 693 -31.60 24.84 -11.43
CA GLY A 693 -32.19 25.93 -12.23
C GLY A 693 -31.53 27.31 -12.10
N THR A 694 -30.53 27.47 -11.21
CA THR A 694 -29.71 28.69 -11.11
C THR A 694 -28.29 28.42 -11.62
N THR A 695 -27.82 29.22 -12.58
CA THR A 695 -26.46 29.10 -13.12
C THR A 695 -25.47 29.80 -12.18
N ASN A 696 -24.53 29.05 -11.62
CA ASN A 696 -23.46 29.58 -10.77
C ASN A 696 -22.13 29.52 -11.51
N TYR A 697 -21.43 30.66 -11.57
CA TYR A 697 -20.09 30.77 -12.13
C TYR A 697 -19.06 30.62 -11.01
N VAL A 698 -18.15 29.68 -11.17
CA VAL A 698 -17.10 29.35 -10.20
C VAL A 698 -15.77 29.89 -10.71
N TYR A 699 -15.12 30.73 -9.91
CA TYR A 699 -13.82 31.32 -10.24
C TYR A 699 -12.73 30.77 -9.31
N TYR A 700 -11.52 30.66 -9.85
CA TYR A 700 -10.34 30.22 -9.12
C TYR A 700 -9.19 31.18 -9.40
N ASP A 701 -8.73 31.89 -8.38
CA ASP A 701 -7.65 32.87 -8.47
C ASP A 701 -6.31 32.35 -7.95
N GLY A 702 -6.24 31.03 -7.71
CA GLY A 702 -5.11 30.35 -7.09
C GLY A 702 -5.20 30.23 -5.57
N THR A 703 -6.18 30.85 -4.89
CA THR A 703 -6.29 30.83 -3.41
C THR A 703 -7.67 30.55 -2.85
N THR A 704 -8.75 31.00 -3.49
CA THR A 704 -10.12 30.78 -2.99
C THR A 704 -11.09 30.43 -4.10
N ARG A 705 -12.03 29.54 -3.78
CA ARG A 705 -13.15 29.20 -4.67
C ARG A 705 -14.32 30.13 -4.36
N SER A 706 -14.68 31.01 -5.29
CA SER A 706 -15.82 31.92 -5.17
C SER A 706 -16.93 31.56 -6.16
N MET A 707 -18.20 31.79 -5.76
CA MET A 707 -19.39 31.52 -6.58
C MET A 707 -20.18 32.81 -6.81
N SER A 708 -20.55 33.09 -8.06
CA SER A 708 -21.45 34.18 -8.45
C SER A 708 -22.66 33.66 -9.22
N THR A 709 -23.84 34.21 -8.96
CA THR A 709 -25.08 33.94 -9.72
C THR A 709 -25.27 34.89 -10.90
N THR A 710 -24.45 35.93 -11.02
CA THR A 710 -24.52 36.93 -12.09
C THR A 710 -23.28 36.82 -12.99
N PRO A 711 -23.43 36.58 -14.31
CA PRO A 711 -22.31 36.66 -15.24
C PRO A 711 -21.84 38.13 -15.34
N PRO A 712 -20.54 38.43 -15.39
CA PRO A 712 -20.09 39.73 -15.83
C PRO A 712 -20.50 39.89 -17.29
N THR A 713 -21.53 40.70 -17.57
CA THR A 713 -22.04 40.87 -18.93
C THR A 713 -21.54 42.18 -19.55
N ASP A 714 -20.89 42.07 -20.71
CA ASP A 714 -21.24 42.89 -21.87
C ASP A 714 -21.63 41.97 -23.06
N SER A 715 -22.08 42.57 -24.16
CA SER A 715 -22.92 41.97 -25.20
C SER A 715 -22.28 40.86 -26.05
N ASP A 716 -20.98 40.57 -25.92
CA ASP A 716 -20.27 39.82 -26.98
C ASP A 716 -19.35 38.67 -26.49
N GLY A 717 -19.55 38.18 -25.25
CA GLY A 717 -19.35 36.75 -24.93
C GLY A 717 -17.92 36.16 -24.87
N GLY A 718 -16.87 36.96 -24.65
CA GLY A 718 -15.49 36.45 -24.45
C GLY A 718 -14.81 36.98 -23.17
N TRP A 719 -14.08 36.12 -22.44
CA TRP A 719 -13.46 36.46 -21.14
C TRP A 719 -11.97 36.86 -21.24
N LYS A 720 -11.58 37.94 -20.55
CA LYS A 720 -10.20 38.40 -20.33
C LYS A 720 -10.06 39.04 -18.96
N ALA A 721 -9.04 38.67 -18.17
CA ALA A 721 -8.73 39.31 -16.90
C ALA A 721 -7.32 39.92 -16.93
N VAL A 722 -7.19 41.17 -16.48
CA VAL A 722 -5.93 41.91 -16.29
C VAL A 722 -5.87 42.35 -14.83
N LYS A 723 -4.75 42.12 -14.16
CA LYS A 723 -4.54 42.57 -12.77
C LYS A 723 -4.01 44.00 -12.80
N VAL A 724 -4.63 44.91 -12.03
CA VAL A 724 -4.14 46.28 -11.84
C VAL A 724 -4.35 46.64 -10.37
N ASP A 725 -3.29 47.05 -9.67
CA ASP A 725 -3.20 47.45 -8.26
C ASP A 725 -4.48 47.27 -7.40
N GLY A 726 -4.52 46.16 -6.67
CA GLY A 726 -5.56 45.87 -5.67
C GLY A 726 -6.79 45.10 -6.17
N GLY A 727 -6.87 44.74 -7.45
CA GLY A 727 -7.95 43.88 -7.97
C GLY A 727 -7.80 43.45 -9.44
N TRP A 728 -8.71 42.59 -9.89
CA TRP A 728 -8.83 42.21 -11.30
C TRP A 728 -9.72 43.21 -12.05
N LYS A 729 -9.23 43.77 -13.17
CA LYS A 729 -10.04 44.47 -14.18
C LYS A 729 -10.20 43.58 -15.41
N PHE A 730 -11.40 43.54 -15.97
CA PHE A 730 -11.70 42.79 -17.19
C PHE A 730 -11.75 43.78 -18.35
N GLU A 731 -10.97 43.54 -19.41
CA GLU A 731 -10.92 44.41 -20.60
C GLU A 731 -11.10 43.62 -21.90
N SER A 732 -11.80 44.23 -22.86
CA SER A 732 -12.21 43.66 -24.15
C SER A 732 -11.06 43.17 -25.05
N ALA A 733 -11.33 42.21 -25.92
CA ALA A 733 -10.40 41.69 -26.93
C ALA A 733 -10.87 41.98 -28.35
N LYS A 734 -10.11 42.75 -29.14
CA LYS A 734 -10.11 42.53 -30.58
C LYS A 734 -9.40 41.21 -30.90
N ALA A 735 -10.01 40.48 -31.82
CA ALA A 735 -9.65 39.14 -32.27
C ALA A 735 -8.23 39.04 -32.83
N GLU A 736 -7.46 38.05 -32.35
CA GLU A 736 -6.43 37.36 -33.13
C GLU A 736 -6.36 35.87 -32.71
N GLY A 737 -7.17 35.04 -33.38
CA GLY A 737 -6.85 33.65 -33.74
C GLY A 737 -6.37 32.66 -32.67
N ARG A 738 -7.08 32.50 -31.54
CA ARG A 738 -6.85 31.38 -30.61
C ARG A 738 -8.16 30.64 -30.33
N TYR A 739 -8.17 29.32 -30.52
CA TYR A 739 -9.33 28.48 -30.25
C TYR A 739 -8.95 27.28 -29.35
N LEU A 740 -9.80 26.97 -28.36
CA LEU A 740 -9.63 25.87 -27.41
C LEU A 740 -10.38 24.62 -27.91
N THR A 741 -9.76 23.45 -27.75
CA THR A 741 -10.39 22.13 -27.99
C THR A 741 -10.61 21.46 -26.63
N TYR A 742 -11.80 20.90 -26.41
CA TYR A 742 -12.16 20.22 -25.17
C TYR A 742 -12.31 18.73 -25.42
N GLU A 743 -11.82 17.90 -24.51
CA GLU A 743 -12.02 16.46 -24.56
C GLU A 743 -12.47 15.92 -23.20
N GLY A 744 -13.46 15.04 -23.21
CA GLY A 744 -14.04 14.46 -22.00
C GLY A 744 -14.45 13.01 -22.23
N VAL A 745 -14.38 12.19 -21.19
CA VAL A 745 -14.79 10.78 -21.25
C VAL A 745 -15.97 10.59 -20.31
N ASP A 746 -17.07 10.02 -20.81
CA ASP A 746 -18.24 9.74 -19.98
C ASP A 746 -18.09 8.44 -19.17
N ALA A 747 -19.07 8.19 -18.29
CA ALA A 747 -19.10 7.00 -17.43
C ALA A 747 -19.21 5.67 -18.19
N THR A 748 -19.45 5.70 -19.50
CA THR A 748 -19.48 4.51 -20.37
C THR A 748 -18.17 4.29 -21.14
N GLY A 749 -17.21 5.22 -21.01
CA GLY A 749 -15.92 5.18 -21.69
C GLY A 749 -15.92 5.81 -23.08
N ALA A 750 -16.99 6.50 -23.47
CA ALA A 750 -17.03 7.22 -24.74
C ALA A 750 -16.29 8.57 -24.65
N VAL A 751 -15.44 8.86 -25.63
CA VAL A 751 -14.61 10.07 -25.73
C VAL A 751 -15.35 11.13 -26.54
N TYR A 752 -15.59 12.29 -25.96
CA TYR A 752 -16.25 13.43 -26.58
C TYR A 752 -15.21 14.50 -26.84
N THR A 753 -15.06 14.90 -28.09
CA THR A 753 -14.13 15.96 -28.50
C THR A 753 -14.95 17.12 -29.06
N ILE A 754 -14.82 18.31 -28.48
CA ILE A 754 -15.45 19.55 -28.94
C ILE A 754 -14.37 20.46 -29.49
N GLU A 755 -14.49 20.79 -30.77
CA GLU A 755 -13.53 21.58 -31.54
C GLU A 755 -14.23 22.75 -32.26
N PRO A 756 -13.48 23.77 -32.73
CA PRO A 756 -14.03 24.84 -33.54
C PRO A 756 -14.51 24.31 -34.89
N GLY A 757 -15.71 24.71 -35.31
CA GLY A 757 -16.24 24.41 -36.64
C GLY A 757 -15.55 25.22 -37.74
N VAL A 758 -15.82 24.83 -38.99
CA VAL A 758 -15.21 25.42 -40.20
C VAL A 758 -15.60 26.89 -40.43
N ALA A 759 -16.66 27.37 -39.78
CA ALA A 759 -17.10 28.76 -39.79
C ALA A 759 -16.83 29.45 -38.45
N ALA A 760 -16.45 30.74 -38.50
CA ALA A 760 -16.12 31.52 -37.31
C ALA A 760 -17.31 31.58 -36.34
N GLY A 761 -17.09 31.15 -35.09
CA GLY A 761 -18.11 31.11 -34.03
C GLY A 761 -18.91 29.80 -33.94
N CYS A 762 -18.65 28.80 -34.79
CA CYS A 762 -19.29 27.50 -34.73
C CYS A 762 -18.50 26.51 -33.86
N LEU A 763 -19.19 25.59 -33.17
CA LEU A 763 -18.58 24.45 -32.47
C LEU A 763 -18.95 23.14 -33.15
N SER A 764 -18.07 22.17 -33.03
CA SER A 764 -18.13 20.86 -33.69
C SER A 764 -17.86 19.76 -32.67
N MET A 765 -18.62 18.68 -32.71
CA MET A 765 -18.51 17.60 -31.72
C MET A 765 -18.30 16.25 -32.39
N ARG A 766 -17.30 15.51 -31.87
CA ARG A 766 -17.02 14.12 -32.20
C ARG A 766 -17.24 13.25 -30.98
N ILE A 767 -17.75 12.04 -31.21
CA ILE A 767 -17.89 11.00 -30.18
C ILE A 767 -17.10 9.79 -30.68
N ASN A 768 -16.11 9.34 -29.90
CA ASN A 768 -15.14 8.30 -30.27
C ASN A 768 -14.49 8.56 -31.64
N GLY A 769 -14.18 9.82 -31.94
CA GLY A 769 -13.57 10.25 -33.20
C GLY A 769 -14.53 10.36 -34.39
N VAL A 770 -15.83 10.05 -34.23
CA VAL A 770 -16.83 10.13 -35.30
C VAL A 770 -17.66 11.41 -35.16
N TRP A 771 -17.90 12.09 -36.29
CA TRP A 771 -18.66 13.33 -36.36
C TRP A 771 -20.11 13.15 -35.91
N SER A 772 -20.53 13.94 -34.92
CA SER A 772 -21.85 13.82 -34.31
C SER A 772 -22.72 15.08 -34.47
N ALA A 773 -22.16 16.29 -34.42
CA ALA A 773 -22.93 17.53 -34.49
C ALA A 773 -22.07 18.80 -34.78
N SER A 774 -22.72 19.87 -35.26
CA SER A 774 -22.15 21.23 -35.33
C SER A 774 -23.20 22.30 -34.97
N SER A 775 -22.79 23.39 -34.32
CA SER A 775 -23.65 24.55 -34.00
C SER A 775 -23.43 25.71 -34.99
N GLU A 776 -24.47 26.50 -35.28
CA GLU A 776 -24.38 27.64 -36.21
C GLU A 776 -24.02 28.98 -35.53
N ASN A 777 -24.08 29.10 -34.18
CA ASN A 777 -23.87 30.38 -33.48
C ASN A 777 -23.31 30.24 -32.03
N GLY A 778 -22.41 29.29 -31.79
CA GLY A 778 -21.69 29.19 -30.51
C GLY A 778 -22.52 28.69 -29.30
N ASP A 779 -23.82 28.49 -29.45
CA ASP A 779 -24.70 27.91 -28.42
C ASP A 779 -25.04 26.44 -28.75
N MET A 780 -24.73 25.52 -27.83
CA MET A 780 -25.06 24.09 -27.95
C MET A 780 -26.49 23.77 -27.42
N GLY A 781 -27.22 24.79 -26.99
CA GLY A 781 -28.58 24.71 -26.48
C GLY A 781 -29.69 24.98 -27.52
N GLY A 782 -29.75 24.22 -28.61
CA GLY A 782 -30.99 24.13 -29.40
C GLY A 782 -30.84 24.16 -30.93
N LYS A 783 -31.36 23.09 -31.56
CA LYS A 783 -31.47 22.81 -33.00
C LYS A 783 -30.15 22.44 -33.71
N TYR A 784 -29.84 21.13 -33.67
CA TYR A 784 -28.80 20.51 -34.48
C TYR A 784 -29.33 20.15 -35.88
N LYS A 785 -28.52 20.34 -36.93
CA LYS A 785 -28.69 19.67 -38.22
C LYS A 785 -27.74 18.47 -38.26
N ALA A 786 -28.28 17.26 -38.13
CA ALA A 786 -27.53 16.04 -38.38
C ALA A 786 -27.59 15.72 -39.89
N SER A 787 -26.45 15.63 -40.57
CA SER A 787 -26.37 15.02 -41.90
C SER A 787 -26.38 13.49 -41.76
N ASN A 788 -27.57 12.97 -41.44
CA ASN A 788 -28.13 11.64 -41.71
C ASN A 788 -29.10 11.27 -40.59
N ASN A 789 -30.35 11.00 -40.99
CA ASN A 789 -31.50 10.69 -40.15
C ASN A 789 -31.17 9.66 -39.05
N THR A 790 -31.30 10.05 -37.78
CA THR A 790 -32.30 9.66 -36.75
C THR A 790 -31.65 9.76 -35.37
N VAL A 791 -31.91 10.83 -34.61
CA VAL A 791 -31.81 10.81 -33.14
C VAL A 791 -32.92 11.70 -32.56
N GLN A 792 -33.84 11.09 -31.80
CA GLN A 792 -34.88 11.78 -31.05
C GLN A 792 -34.28 12.53 -29.85
N SER A 793 -34.81 13.72 -29.55
CA SER A 793 -34.23 14.74 -28.66
C SER A 793 -34.24 14.44 -27.15
N ASP A 794 -34.57 13.22 -26.70
CA ASP A 794 -35.04 13.01 -25.32
C ASP A 794 -34.21 12.01 -24.48
N GLN A 795 -32.94 11.75 -24.80
CA GLN A 795 -32.10 10.81 -24.02
C GLN A 795 -30.66 11.26 -23.71
N TYR A 796 -30.46 12.52 -23.33
CA TYR A 796 -29.25 12.87 -22.57
C TYR A 796 -29.66 13.44 -21.22
N ASN A 797 -29.65 12.57 -20.21
CA ASN A 797 -29.74 12.99 -18.81
C ASN A 797 -28.30 13.23 -18.34
N TRP A 798 -27.93 14.50 -18.18
CA TRP A 798 -26.55 14.91 -17.93
C TRP A 798 -26.20 14.62 -16.46
N SER A 799 -25.84 13.38 -16.14
CA SER A 799 -25.42 12.98 -14.80
C SER A 799 -24.01 13.50 -14.47
N THR A 800 -23.99 14.70 -13.89
CA THR A 800 -23.09 15.27 -12.86
C THR A 800 -21.59 14.97 -12.72
N ASP A 801 -20.93 14.07 -13.43
CA ASP A 801 -19.47 13.84 -13.25
C ASP A 801 -18.72 13.82 -14.58
N TRP A 802 -18.21 14.98 -14.99
CA TRP A 802 -17.25 15.11 -16.08
C TRP A 802 -15.87 15.46 -15.51
N LYS A 803 -14.85 14.63 -15.77
CA LYS A 803 -13.44 15.01 -15.61
C LYS A 803 -12.95 15.59 -16.94
N ILE A 804 -12.64 16.89 -16.94
CA ILE A 804 -11.96 17.56 -18.05
C ILE A 804 -10.48 17.60 -17.70
N THR A 805 -9.63 17.06 -18.58
CA THR A 805 -8.17 17.19 -18.47
C THR A 805 -7.71 18.15 -19.56
N VAL A 806 -7.11 19.26 -19.15
CA VAL A 806 -6.54 20.27 -20.05
C VAL A 806 -5.06 19.93 -20.25
N TYR A 807 -4.63 19.69 -21.48
CA TYR A 807 -3.27 19.24 -21.81
C TYR A 807 -2.32 20.36 -22.28
N ASP A 808 -2.53 21.60 -21.80
CA ASP A 808 -1.60 22.74 -21.94
C ASP A 808 -1.72 23.65 -23.20
N VAL A 809 -1.16 24.85 -23.08
CA VAL A 809 -1.12 25.99 -24.01
C VAL A 809 0.08 25.88 -24.95
N ILE A 810 -0.12 26.21 -26.23
CA ILE A 810 0.95 26.21 -27.25
C ILE A 810 1.92 27.36 -26.95
N GLU A 811 3.13 27.06 -26.45
CA GLU A 811 4.28 27.96 -26.52
C GLU A 811 5.11 27.73 -27.80
N THR A 812 5.62 28.84 -28.33
CA THR A 812 6.28 29.04 -29.63
C THR A 812 7.68 28.39 -29.76
N GLY A 813 7.85 27.12 -29.38
CA GLY A 813 9.17 26.45 -29.36
C GLY A 813 9.33 25.21 -30.25
N ALA A 814 8.25 24.61 -30.77
CA ALA A 814 8.37 23.34 -31.48
C ALA A 814 8.94 23.49 -32.91
N LYS A 815 10.00 22.75 -33.22
CA LYS A 815 10.69 22.79 -34.53
C LYS A 815 9.78 22.17 -35.59
N ARG A 816 9.45 22.93 -36.64
CA ARG A 816 8.65 22.42 -37.77
C ARG A 816 9.54 21.64 -38.72
N ILE A 817 9.20 20.38 -38.99
CA ILE A 817 9.96 19.49 -39.87
C ILE A 817 9.05 18.85 -40.92
N THR A 818 9.61 18.49 -42.06
CA THR A 818 8.90 17.80 -43.15
C THR A 818 8.68 16.32 -42.83
N GLU A 819 7.72 15.68 -43.49
CA GLU A 819 7.44 14.23 -43.31
C GLU A 819 8.70 13.37 -43.59
N ALA A 820 9.54 13.77 -44.54
CA ALA A 820 10.80 13.09 -44.82
C ALA A 820 11.84 13.21 -43.67
N GLU A 821 11.93 14.37 -43.03
CA GLU A 821 12.83 14.60 -41.88
C GLU A 821 12.33 13.89 -40.61
N ALA A 822 11.01 13.77 -40.46
CA ALA A 822 10.40 13.01 -39.39
C ALA A 822 10.79 11.51 -39.45
N HIS A 823 10.89 10.91 -40.63
CA HIS A 823 11.14 9.47 -40.75
C HIS A 823 12.61 9.03 -40.56
N ALA A 824 13.54 9.98 -40.32
CA ALA A 824 14.97 9.68 -40.16
C ALA A 824 15.36 9.12 -38.77
N GLN A 825 14.50 9.25 -37.76
CA GLN A 825 14.70 8.80 -36.37
C GLN A 825 13.37 8.33 -35.74
N PRO A 826 13.35 7.50 -34.69
CA PRO A 826 12.13 7.09 -34.01
C PRO A 826 11.34 8.29 -33.44
N ILE A 827 10.02 8.32 -33.68
CA ILE A 827 9.13 9.39 -33.24
C ILE A 827 8.10 8.83 -32.25
N TYR A 828 7.83 9.60 -31.22
CA TYR A 828 6.90 9.28 -30.17
C TYR A 828 5.78 10.32 -30.12
N HIS A 829 4.54 9.89 -29.92
CA HIS A 829 3.47 10.77 -29.51
C HIS A 829 3.79 11.37 -28.13
N LEU A 830 3.18 12.51 -27.77
CA LEU A 830 3.39 13.14 -26.46
C LEU A 830 3.03 12.23 -25.27
N SER A 831 2.25 11.17 -25.52
CA SER A 831 1.95 10.10 -24.55
C SER A 831 3.07 9.05 -24.41
N GLY A 832 4.22 9.22 -25.07
CA GLY A 832 5.36 8.29 -25.03
C GLY A 832 5.24 7.08 -25.96
N VAL A 833 4.14 6.97 -26.72
CA VAL A 833 3.91 5.83 -27.64
C VAL A 833 4.63 6.07 -28.97
N ARG A 834 5.41 5.10 -29.43
CA ARG A 834 6.09 5.19 -30.73
C ARG A 834 5.07 5.16 -31.88
N VAL A 835 5.19 6.09 -32.82
CA VAL A 835 4.28 6.21 -33.98
C VAL A 835 5.03 5.93 -35.29
N ASN A 836 4.35 5.28 -36.23
CA ASN A 836 4.93 4.88 -37.52
C ASN A 836 4.56 5.83 -38.67
N LYS A 837 3.69 6.80 -38.41
CA LYS A 837 3.26 7.83 -39.36
C LYS A 837 2.97 9.12 -38.60
N VAL A 838 3.38 10.25 -39.16
CA VAL A 838 3.09 11.59 -38.62
C VAL A 838 2.00 12.26 -39.42
N GLU A 839 1.12 12.98 -38.75
CA GLU A 839 0.04 13.73 -39.39
C GLU A 839 0.29 15.22 -39.29
N LYS A 840 -0.01 15.94 -40.37
CA LYS A 840 0.26 17.37 -40.50
C LYS A 840 -0.45 18.17 -39.41
N GLY A 841 0.32 19.03 -38.73
CA GLY A 841 -0.16 19.89 -37.65
C GLY A 841 -0.08 19.25 -36.26
N ASN A 842 0.20 17.96 -36.16
CA ASN A 842 0.34 17.27 -34.87
C ASN A 842 1.76 17.41 -34.30
N ILE A 843 1.86 17.35 -32.98
CA ILE A 843 3.10 17.51 -32.21
C ILE A 843 3.59 16.14 -31.73
N TYR A 844 4.87 15.88 -31.95
CA TYR A 844 5.54 14.63 -31.58
C TYR A 844 6.87 14.89 -30.86
N ILE A 845 7.46 13.86 -30.28
CA ILE A 845 8.78 13.88 -29.62
C ILE A 845 9.76 13.06 -30.46
N GLN A 846 10.89 13.66 -30.80
CA GLN A 846 11.98 13.01 -31.53
C GLN A 846 13.32 13.42 -30.92
N GLY A 847 14.10 12.45 -30.43
CA GLY A 847 15.39 12.71 -29.77
C GLY A 847 15.30 13.67 -28.57
N GLY A 848 14.20 13.60 -27.80
CA GLY A 848 13.95 14.46 -26.63
C GLY A 848 13.39 15.85 -26.95
N ASN A 849 13.23 16.22 -28.22
CA ASN A 849 12.73 17.54 -28.63
C ASN A 849 11.31 17.46 -29.21
N LYS A 850 10.47 18.48 -28.95
CA LYS A 850 9.13 18.61 -29.54
C LYS A 850 9.23 19.08 -31.01
N ILE A 851 8.61 18.33 -31.91
CA ILE A 851 8.58 18.57 -33.36
C ILE A 851 7.15 18.67 -33.87
N VAL A 852 6.92 19.44 -34.94
CA VAL A 852 5.61 19.55 -35.60
C VAL A 852 5.75 19.17 -37.08
N ALA A 853 4.96 18.20 -37.52
CA ALA A 853 4.95 17.76 -38.92
C ALA A 853 4.21 18.78 -39.80
N LYS A 854 4.86 19.26 -40.87
CA LYS A 854 4.35 20.35 -41.75
C LYS A 854 3.73 19.87 -43.06
#